data_AF-A0A3M1UTF3-F1
#
_entry.id   AF-A0A3M1UTF3-F1
#
_cell.length_a   1.000
_cell.length_b   1.000
_cell.length_c   1.000
_cell.angle_alpha   90.00
_cell.angle_beta   90.00
_cell.angle_gamma   90.00
#
_symmetry.space_group_name_H-M   'P 1'
#
loop_
_entity.id
_entity.type
_entity.pdbx_description
1 polymer ?
#
loop_
_entity_poly.entity_id
_entity_poly.type
_entity_poly.pdbx_seq_one_letter_code
_entity_poly.pdbx_strand_id
1 'polypeptide(L)'
;MISAFPHQFLVDLTLMGKEVNLPTYLRELIRQRDIADFEKFEEFLTQELSNAPLQSQQTVDYFLFLANQGLQYYFYRTDHEGFGHSLEILKHRLVSLRNVQQAHVNTKGWQQYLELAETAFLRTLRHISIEAYEAKIDELDWSLFDKTLIAYVSRLIGYVYLNEEEEEQCGKSRLWLQKSIHESDFEHNLANHLFMAGYYLKHANADNVARLNKIVNHLRAGMDKLSEAGLGIYFSSSVFELETLILNKQFAHFDDNLTRLEFCQQQIREVESAFNKQKNLPAYSQTVILNAIARLYEQLYHMTNDDLEQASFAKYAQRYIDRAIELAEQTHDQVNLMLLRLEKGEIAVSTQSQLTEKETKEVVQFFKKSASYPLYIRAINNYIKLLQRNDTANKTYDLLTDVFKLGSKRMEQGGFYLICCGLRLANDVFLEETEKPGVSWMIHLLDSFFERLKKVIDSMDEYIPRVGKSLIETFRSEFIRFEPVSHFNIKTYFIYQLYEIKMMRIGAMLYGDQHSLTLANKLIAELDNPNNPLHFIHADWEEFKKVPNTVRNNTLNKCISISKGDLPLAAEHLDFSYRNLRSYITFKEVNRLGFFLDLQQTDNKQLEQGIRYMFYDLYKRGTIFEVVFDMPKFLVKYAKKGFYSQDLERELNIKGTTAKKYIKIMMEIKLIRQDKTTGRKHYYRLIRENIMNRLGKDLNTLIEPQQEY
;
A
#
# COMPACT_ATOMS: atom_id res chain seq x y z
N MET A 1 -9.34 12.83 9.45
CA MET A 1 -8.52 14.07 9.48
C MET A 1 -9.15 14.99 10.52
N ILE A 2 -8.36 15.71 11.33
CA ILE A 2 -8.90 16.72 12.25
C ILE A 2 -8.74 18.11 11.62
N SER A 3 -9.75 18.97 11.68
CA SER A 3 -9.74 20.33 11.10
C SER A 3 -8.97 21.35 11.96
N ALA A 4 -7.74 21.02 12.35
CA ALA A 4 -6.96 21.83 13.28
C ALA A 4 -6.64 23.24 12.78
N PHE A 5 -6.34 23.40 11.48
CA PHE A 5 -5.94 24.69 10.92
C PHE A 5 -7.08 25.71 10.88
N PRO A 6 -8.23 25.46 10.22
CA PRO A 6 -9.26 26.51 10.08
C PRO A 6 -9.78 26.99 11.45
N HIS A 7 -9.90 26.08 12.42
CA HIS A 7 -10.24 26.43 13.79
C HIS A 7 -9.21 27.35 14.45
N GLN A 8 -7.92 26.99 14.40
CA GLN A 8 -6.87 27.82 14.99
C GLN A 8 -6.73 29.16 14.27
N PHE A 9 -6.81 29.17 12.93
CA PHE A 9 -6.76 30.38 12.13
C PHE A 9 -7.84 31.37 12.54
N LEU A 10 -9.10 30.93 12.66
CA LEU A 10 -10.21 31.82 13.04
C LEU A 10 -10.10 32.31 14.49
N VAL A 11 -9.56 31.49 15.40
CA VAL A 11 -9.26 31.91 16.78
C VAL A 11 -8.17 32.99 16.79
N ASP A 12 -7.02 32.72 16.17
CA ASP A 12 -5.91 33.66 16.12
C ASP A 12 -6.29 34.96 15.39
N LEU A 13 -7.09 34.85 14.32
CA LEU A 13 -7.60 36.00 13.57
C LEU A 13 -8.52 36.88 14.42
N THR A 14 -9.41 36.25 15.22
CA THR A 14 -10.31 36.97 16.12
C THR A 14 -9.54 37.72 17.22
N LEU A 15 -8.46 37.12 17.71
CA LEU A 15 -7.56 37.77 18.68
C LEU A 15 -6.79 38.92 18.03
N MET A 16 -6.22 38.68 16.85
CA MET A 16 -5.47 39.69 16.09
C MET A 16 -6.33 40.91 15.72
N GLY A 17 -7.62 40.71 15.45
CA GLY A 17 -8.56 41.78 15.19
C GLY A 17 -8.81 42.74 16.36
N LYS A 18 -8.38 42.41 17.58
CA LYS A 18 -8.39 43.31 18.73
C LYS A 18 -7.18 44.26 18.76
N GLU A 19 -6.09 43.86 18.12
CA GLU A 19 -4.81 44.57 18.15
C GLU A 19 -4.56 45.36 16.87
N VAL A 20 -5.07 44.87 15.74
CA VAL A 20 -4.85 45.45 14.41
C VAL A 20 -6.18 45.63 13.66
N ASN A 21 -6.27 46.72 12.90
CA ASN A 21 -7.39 46.95 11.99
C ASN A 21 -7.28 46.03 10.76
N LEU A 22 -8.02 44.92 10.78
CA LEU A 22 -7.99 43.91 9.73
C LEU A 22 -8.68 44.37 8.44
N PRO A 23 -8.22 43.91 7.25
CA PRO A 23 -8.93 44.07 6.00
C PRO A 23 -10.38 43.60 6.07
N THR A 24 -11.25 44.20 5.25
CA THR A 24 -12.69 43.89 5.22
C THR A 24 -12.96 42.40 5.00
N TYR A 25 -12.18 41.74 4.16
CA TYR A 25 -12.32 40.30 3.92
C TYR A 25 -12.10 39.47 5.19
N LEU A 26 -11.03 39.70 5.95
CA LEU A 26 -10.76 38.98 7.20
C LEU A 26 -11.81 39.26 8.30
N ARG A 27 -12.31 40.50 8.37
CA ARG A 27 -13.41 40.83 9.30
C ARG A 27 -14.70 40.08 8.95
N GLU A 28 -14.94 39.89 7.66
CA GLU A 28 -16.07 39.10 7.18
C GLU A 28 -15.93 37.62 7.56
N LEU A 29 -14.73 37.04 7.49
CA LEU A 29 -14.47 35.68 7.97
C LEU A 29 -14.77 35.53 9.47
N ILE A 30 -14.35 36.49 10.30
CA ILE A 30 -14.69 36.50 11.75
C ILE A 30 -16.21 36.57 11.94
N ARG A 31 -16.90 37.42 11.17
CA ARG A 31 -18.36 37.59 11.25
C ARG A 31 -19.11 36.33 10.85
N GLN A 32 -18.69 35.69 9.76
CA GLN A 32 -19.25 34.45 9.25
C GLN A 32 -18.86 33.24 10.11
N ARG A 33 -17.72 33.34 10.82
CA ARG A 33 -17.11 32.28 11.64
C ARG A 33 -16.71 31.06 10.81
N ASP A 34 -16.40 31.29 9.53
CA ASP A 34 -16.15 30.24 8.55
C ASP A 34 -15.30 30.78 7.40
N ILE A 35 -14.68 29.85 6.66
CA ILE A 35 -14.04 30.11 5.37
C ILE A 35 -14.97 29.56 4.30
N ALA A 36 -15.86 30.43 3.79
CA ALA A 36 -16.90 30.03 2.85
C ALA A 36 -16.36 29.65 1.45
N ASP A 37 -15.18 30.15 1.09
CA ASP A 37 -14.57 29.98 -0.22
C ASP A 37 -13.04 29.92 -0.08
N PHE A 38 -12.47 28.73 -0.23
CA PHE A 38 -11.04 28.49 -0.04
C PHE A 38 -10.19 28.99 -1.20
N GLU A 39 -10.71 29.04 -2.42
CA GLU A 39 -10.01 29.59 -3.57
C GLU A 39 -9.79 31.10 -3.39
N LYS A 40 -10.86 31.83 -3.01
CA LYS A 40 -10.73 33.27 -2.68
C LYS A 40 -9.84 33.51 -1.46
N PHE A 41 -9.85 32.60 -0.49
CA PHE A 41 -8.99 32.69 0.68
C PHE A 41 -7.51 32.56 0.30
N GLU A 42 -7.16 31.61 -0.57
CA GLU A 42 -5.81 31.42 -1.11
C GLU A 42 -5.33 32.63 -1.92
N GLU A 43 -6.19 33.17 -2.80
CA GLU A 43 -5.90 34.39 -3.55
C GLU A 43 -5.62 35.57 -2.61
N PHE A 44 -6.46 35.74 -1.59
CA PHE A 44 -6.30 36.80 -0.59
C PHE A 44 -5.00 36.63 0.19
N LEU A 45 -4.71 35.43 0.71
CA LEU A 45 -3.48 35.15 1.45
C LEU A 45 -2.24 35.49 0.62
N THR A 46 -2.19 35.03 -0.63
CA THR A 46 -1.05 35.27 -1.52
C THR A 46 -0.83 36.76 -1.80
N GLN A 47 -1.92 37.49 -2.05
CA GLN A 47 -1.87 38.94 -2.29
C GLN A 47 -1.43 39.71 -1.05
N GLU A 48 -1.98 39.39 0.12
CA GLU A 48 -1.65 40.08 1.38
C GLU A 48 -0.22 39.76 1.82
N LEU A 49 0.24 38.51 1.72
CA LEU A 49 1.63 38.14 2.03
C LEU A 49 2.64 38.94 1.20
N SER A 50 2.31 39.18 -0.06
CA SER A 50 3.15 39.95 -0.98
C SER A 50 3.16 41.44 -0.66
N ASN A 51 2.01 41.99 -0.21
CA ASN A 51 1.77 43.43 -0.21
C ASN A 51 1.53 44.06 1.17
N ALA A 52 1.47 43.29 2.25
CA ALA A 52 1.21 43.81 3.59
C ALA A 52 2.18 44.98 3.94
N PRO A 53 1.72 46.03 4.63
CA PRO A 53 2.61 47.11 5.03
C PRO A 53 3.64 46.64 6.07
N LEU A 54 4.86 47.19 6.05
CA LEU A 54 5.95 46.86 6.99
C LEU A 54 6.51 48.11 7.70
N GLN A 55 5.68 49.14 7.87
CA GLN A 55 6.14 50.48 8.26
C GLN A 55 6.11 50.74 9.77
N SER A 56 5.30 49.97 10.51
CA SER A 56 5.07 50.12 11.95
C SER A 56 5.06 48.75 12.64
N GLN A 57 5.27 48.71 13.95
CA GLN A 57 5.24 47.45 14.72
C GLN A 57 3.92 46.68 14.51
N GLN A 58 2.76 47.35 14.57
CA GLN A 58 1.45 46.72 14.33
C GLN A 58 1.33 46.09 12.93
N THR A 59 1.86 46.75 11.90
CA THR A 59 1.82 46.23 10.52
C THR A 59 2.81 45.09 10.30
N VAL A 60 3.94 45.12 11.02
CA VAL A 60 4.90 44.03 11.09
C VAL A 60 4.30 42.81 11.80
N ASP A 61 3.64 42.99 12.95
CA ASP A 61 2.99 41.91 13.69
C ASP A 61 1.89 41.25 12.85
N TYR A 62 1.11 42.06 12.12
CA TYR A 62 0.14 41.57 11.13
C TYR A 62 0.78 40.75 10.01
N PHE A 63 1.89 41.23 9.44
CA PHE A 63 2.62 40.48 8.43
C PHE A 63 3.17 39.15 8.98
N LEU A 64 3.76 39.14 10.19
CA LEU A 64 4.30 37.92 10.80
C LEU A 64 3.20 36.93 11.17
N PHE A 65 2.04 37.42 11.61
CA PHE A 65 0.83 36.62 11.79
C PHE A 65 0.44 35.95 10.47
N LEU A 66 0.23 36.73 9.39
CA LEU A 66 -0.12 36.19 8.08
C LEU A 66 0.94 35.23 7.54
N ALA A 67 2.21 35.53 7.75
CA ALA A 67 3.32 34.69 7.33
C ALA A 67 3.24 33.29 7.92
N ASN A 68 3.01 33.20 9.23
CA ASN A 68 2.85 31.92 9.91
C ASN A 68 1.57 31.19 9.45
N GLN A 69 0.44 31.90 9.37
CA GLN A 69 -0.84 31.30 8.99
C GLN A 69 -0.82 30.81 7.53
N GLY A 70 -0.22 31.57 6.61
CA GLY A 70 -0.06 31.18 5.21
C GLY A 70 0.82 29.93 5.06
N LEU A 71 1.96 29.87 5.77
CA LEU A 71 2.78 28.66 5.76
C LEU A 71 2.02 27.45 6.31
N GLN A 72 1.37 27.60 7.46
CA GLN A 72 0.62 26.51 8.08
C GLN A 72 -0.55 26.04 7.19
N TYR A 73 -1.22 26.95 6.49
CA TYR A 73 -2.29 26.64 5.55
C TYR A 73 -1.82 25.63 4.49
N TYR A 74 -0.80 25.97 3.72
CA TYR A 74 -0.28 25.09 2.66
C TYR A 74 0.40 23.85 3.22
N PHE A 75 1.09 23.99 4.37
CA PHE A 75 1.79 22.89 5.02
C PHE A 75 0.85 21.76 5.44
N TYR A 76 -0.23 22.07 6.16
CA TYR A 76 -1.17 21.06 6.64
C TYR A 76 -2.05 20.46 5.53
N ARG A 77 -2.14 21.16 4.38
CA ARG A 77 -2.81 20.67 3.17
C ARG A 77 -1.89 19.86 2.27
N THR A 78 -0.59 19.79 2.58
CA THR A 78 0.44 19.16 1.73
C THR A 78 0.47 19.73 0.30
N ASP A 79 0.15 21.02 0.15
CA ASP A 79 0.16 21.70 -1.15
C ASP A 79 1.56 22.22 -1.48
N HIS A 80 2.26 21.48 -2.34
CA HIS A 80 3.65 21.76 -2.67
C HIS A 80 3.86 23.06 -3.44
N GLU A 81 2.98 23.39 -4.39
CA GLU A 81 3.13 24.59 -5.20
C GLU A 81 2.83 25.85 -4.36
N GLY A 82 1.71 25.83 -3.61
CA GLY A 82 1.33 26.93 -2.74
C GLY A 82 2.32 27.17 -1.58
N PHE A 83 2.86 26.09 -0.98
CA PHE A 83 3.87 26.20 0.07
C PHE A 83 5.17 26.81 -0.45
N GLY A 84 5.68 26.32 -1.60
CA GLY A 84 6.92 26.82 -2.20
C GLY A 84 6.83 28.31 -2.54
N HIS A 85 5.74 28.72 -3.20
CA HIS A 85 5.52 30.12 -3.54
C HIS A 85 5.43 31.03 -2.30
N SER A 86 4.68 30.61 -1.30
CA SER A 86 4.54 31.37 -0.04
C SER A 86 5.86 31.47 0.71
N LEU A 87 6.63 30.38 0.77
CA LEU A 87 7.94 30.36 1.41
C LEU A 87 8.92 31.33 0.74
N GLU A 88 8.93 31.39 -0.60
CA GLU A 88 9.77 32.33 -1.35
C GLU A 88 9.40 33.79 -1.07
N ILE A 89 8.09 34.12 -1.11
CA ILE A 89 7.59 35.45 -0.76
C ILE A 89 8.06 35.82 0.66
N LEU A 90 7.92 34.91 1.62
CA LEU A 90 8.27 35.15 3.01
C LEU A 90 9.78 35.33 3.21
N LYS A 91 10.62 34.51 2.59
CA LYS A 91 12.08 34.67 2.62
C LYS A 91 12.48 36.04 2.07
N HIS A 92 11.91 36.47 0.94
CA HIS A 92 12.18 37.79 0.36
C HIS A 92 11.73 38.94 1.28
N ARG A 93 10.51 38.86 1.82
CA ARG A 93 9.92 39.88 2.67
C ARG A 93 10.60 39.97 4.05
N LEU A 94 11.15 38.87 4.57
CA LEU A 94 11.94 38.85 5.79
C LEU A 94 13.26 39.63 5.65
N VAL A 95 13.86 39.64 4.45
CA VAL A 95 15.03 40.50 4.15
C VAL A 95 14.63 41.98 4.24
N SER A 96 13.46 42.36 3.70
CA SER A 96 12.95 43.73 3.80
C SER A 96 12.72 44.16 5.25
N LEU A 97 12.24 43.26 6.12
CA LEU A 97 12.06 43.52 7.55
C LEU A 97 13.36 43.84 8.29
N ARG A 98 14.50 43.25 7.89
CA ARG A 98 15.81 43.57 8.51
C ARG A 98 16.20 45.04 8.36
N ASN A 99 15.68 45.71 7.34
CA ASN A 99 16.01 47.09 7.03
C ASN A 99 15.04 48.09 7.68
N VAL A 100 14.00 47.63 8.38
CA VAL A 100 13.03 48.49 9.06
C VAL A 100 13.54 48.82 10.46
N GLN A 101 14.07 50.03 10.66
CA GLN A 101 14.67 50.47 11.93
C GLN A 101 13.69 50.55 13.11
N GLN A 102 12.38 50.59 12.85
CA GLN A 102 11.34 50.79 13.88
C GLN A 102 10.72 49.50 14.41
N ALA A 103 11.07 48.33 13.87
CA ALA A 103 10.45 47.05 14.24
C ALA A 103 11.41 46.15 15.04
N HIS A 104 10.98 45.67 16.20
CA HIS A 104 11.75 44.73 17.02
C HIS A 104 11.45 43.29 16.59
N VAL A 105 11.98 42.88 15.43
CA VAL A 105 11.75 41.53 14.89
C VAL A 105 13.00 40.66 15.05
N ASN A 106 12.79 39.47 15.60
CA ASN A 106 13.80 38.42 15.65
C ASN A 106 14.00 37.74 14.28
N THR A 107 14.62 38.46 13.33
CA THR A 107 14.76 37.98 11.95
C THR A 107 15.69 36.78 11.79
N LYS A 108 16.56 36.50 12.76
CA LYS A 108 17.41 35.30 12.77
C LYS A 108 16.61 34.06 13.17
N GLY A 109 15.81 34.15 14.23
CA GLY A 109 14.89 33.08 14.64
C GLY A 109 13.88 32.77 13.54
N TRP A 110 13.28 33.79 12.92
CA TRP A 110 12.38 33.58 11.79
C TRP A 110 13.07 32.91 10.60
N GLN A 111 14.32 33.25 10.28
CA GLN A 111 15.05 32.57 9.21
C GLN A 111 15.22 31.07 9.49
N GLN A 112 15.68 30.70 10.69
CA GLN A 112 15.80 29.28 11.07
C GLN A 112 14.45 28.56 11.07
N TYR A 113 13.36 29.23 11.49
CA TYR A 113 12.01 28.68 11.41
C TYR A 113 11.60 28.38 9.96
N LEU A 114 11.84 29.30 9.02
CA LEU A 114 11.51 29.09 7.60
C LEU A 114 12.31 27.93 6.98
N GLU A 115 13.60 27.81 7.30
CA GLU A 115 14.44 26.68 6.86
C GLU A 115 13.95 25.34 7.43
N LEU A 116 13.54 25.34 8.70
CA LEU A 116 12.94 24.15 9.32
C LEU A 116 11.58 23.83 8.69
N ALA A 117 10.73 24.82 8.41
CA ALA A 117 9.43 24.64 7.76
C ALA A 117 9.57 23.99 6.38
N GLU A 118 10.54 24.42 5.59
CA GLU A 118 10.88 23.81 4.30
C GLU A 118 11.28 22.34 4.45
N THR A 119 12.19 22.05 5.38
CA THR A 119 12.68 20.70 5.63
C THR A 119 11.55 19.80 6.16
N ALA A 120 10.75 20.31 7.09
CA ALA A 120 9.56 19.65 7.63
C ALA A 120 8.55 19.32 6.53
N PHE A 121 8.35 20.22 5.57
CA PHE A 121 7.40 20.05 4.48
C PHE A 121 7.87 18.99 3.48
N LEU A 122 9.17 19.01 3.14
CA LEU A 122 9.77 17.94 2.35
C LEU A 122 9.63 16.58 3.06
N ARG A 123 9.73 16.54 4.41
CA ARG A 123 9.55 15.30 5.16
C ARG A 123 8.11 14.79 5.15
N THR A 124 7.10 15.66 5.30
CA THR A 124 5.68 15.26 5.23
C THR A 124 5.31 14.69 3.85
N LEU A 125 5.94 15.21 2.78
CA LEU A 125 5.80 14.67 1.42
C LEU A 125 6.63 13.41 1.14
N ARG A 126 7.50 13.01 2.08
CA ARG A 126 8.48 11.91 1.94
C ARG A 126 9.55 12.15 0.87
N HIS A 127 9.95 13.41 0.68
CA HIS A 127 11.04 13.79 -0.24
C HIS A 127 12.42 13.71 0.41
N ILE A 128 12.49 13.69 1.74
CA ILE A 128 13.71 13.48 2.53
C ILE A 128 13.52 12.40 3.62
N SER A 129 14.62 11.83 4.10
CA SER A 129 14.64 10.86 5.19
C SER A 129 14.26 11.48 6.55
N ILE A 130 13.88 10.63 7.51
CA ILE A 130 13.60 11.10 8.87
C ILE A 130 14.88 11.56 9.56
N GLU A 131 15.99 10.86 9.28
CA GLU A 131 17.31 11.18 9.84
C GLU A 131 17.84 12.52 9.35
N ALA A 132 17.59 12.88 8.09
CA ALA A 132 17.94 14.22 7.56
C ALA A 132 17.09 15.31 8.23
N TYR A 133 15.83 15.03 8.50
CA TYR A 133 14.96 15.94 9.24
C TYR A 133 15.41 16.11 10.70
N GLU A 134 15.77 15.02 11.37
CA GLU A 134 16.31 15.02 12.74
C GLU A 134 17.61 15.79 12.84
N ALA A 135 18.54 15.59 11.89
CA ALA A 135 19.78 16.36 11.83
C ALA A 135 19.49 17.88 11.74
N LYS A 136 18.49 18.29 10.96
CA LYS A 136 18.09 19.71 10.89
C LYS A 136 17.52 20.23 12.21
N ILE A 137 16.84 19.40 12.99
CA ILE A 137 16.37 19.77 14.33
C ILE A 137 17.55 19.96 15.29
N ASP A 138 18.54 19.07 15.23
CA ASP A 138 19.75 19.12 16.06
C ASP A 138 20.63 20.34 15.76
N GLU A 139 20.58 20.85 14.53
CA GLU A 139 21.27 22.07 14.09
C GLU A 139 20.60 23.38 14.55
N LEU A 140 19.39 23.33 15.11
CA LEU A 140 18.67 24.54 15.53
C LEU A 140 19.36 25.22 16.71
N ASP A 141 19.58 26.53 16.60
CA ASP A 141 20.05 27.34 17.72
C ASP A 141 18.84 27.84 18.51
N TRP A 142 18.46 27.06 19.53
CA TRP A 142 17.31 27.37 20.39
C TRP A 142 17.42 28.71 21.11
N SER A 143 18.62 29.30 21.24
CA SER A 143 18.80 30.63 21.83
C SER A 143 18.28 31.76 20.93
N LEU A 144 18.07 31.47 19.64
CA LEU A 144 17.51 32.40 18.66
C LEU A 144 15.99 32.41 18.63
N PHE A 145 15.29 31.60 19.42
CA PHE A 145 13.83 31.59 19.44
C PHE A 145 13.27 32.28 20.68
N ASP A 146 12.34 33.21 20.49
CA ASP A 146 11.48 33.67 21.57
C ASP A 146 10.40 32.62 21.88
N LYS A 147 9.64 32.84 22.96
CA LYS A 147 8.61 31.92 23.43
C LYS A 147 7.61 31.54 22.32
N THR A 148 7.19 32.52 21.51
CA THR A 148 6.24 32.33 20.40
C THR A 148 6.83 31.45 19.30
N LEU A 149 8.06 31.73 18.88
CA LEU A 149 8.76 30.91 17.89
C LEU A 149 9.06 29.49 18.41
N ILE A 150 9.39 29.33 19.69
CA ILE A 150 9.55 27.99 20.29
C ILE A 150 8.25 27.20 20.16
N ALA A 151 7.10 27.83 20.40
CA ALA A 151 5.81 27.17 20.24
C ALA A 151 5.55 26.76 18.78
N TYR A 152 5.83 27.63 17.81
CA TYR A 152 5.67 27.32 16.37
C TYR A 152 6.60 26.21 15.89
N VAL A 153 7.89 26.30 16.22
CA VAL A 153 8.90 25.27 15.92
C VAL A 153 8.48 23.93 16.52
N SER A 154 8.07 23.92 17.79
CA SER A 154 7.65 22.69 18.48
C SER A 154 6.37 22.09 17.89
N ARG A 155 5.40 22.92 17.47
CA ARG A 155 4.18 22.48 16.78
C ARG A 155 4.51 21.83 15.45
N LEU A 156 5.34 22.48 14.65
CA LEU A 156 5.78 22.00 13.34
C LEU A 156 6.45 20.62 13.46
N ILE A 157 7.41 20.51 14.39
CA ILE A 157 8.09 19.23 14.67
C ILE A 157 7.10 18.16 15.14
N GLY A 158 6.21 18.52 16.07
CA GLY A 158 5.15 17.63 16.55
C GLY A 158 4.25 17.10 15.43
N TYR A 159 3.88 17.95 14.47
CA TYR A 159 3.05 17.56 13.33
C TYR A 159 3.78 16.63 12.35
N VAL A 160 5.07 16.87 12.07
CA VAL A 160 5.84 15.96 11.20
C VAL A 160 5.87 14.56 11.82
N TYR A 161 6.26 14.45 13.09
CA TYR A 161 6.25 13.17 13.80
C TYR A 161 4.87 12.54 13.86
N LEU A 162 3.80 13.32 14.07
CA LEU A 162 2.43 12.81 14.07
C LEU A 162 2.09 12.09 12.75
N ASN A 163 2.72 12.45 11.63
CA ASN A 163 2.51 11.85 10.32
C ASN A 163 3.52 10.74 9.98
N GLU A 164 4.36 10.32 10.92
CA GLU A 164 5.22 9.15 10.75
C GLU A 164 4.42 7.83 10.86
N GLU A 165 4.83 6.82 10.09
CA GLU A 165 4.21 5.49 10.09
C GLU A 165 4.75 4.61 11.23
N GLU A 166 6.04 4.75 11.54
CA GLU A 166 6.68 4.02 12.63
C GLU A 166 6.20 4.53 14.00
N GLU A 167 5.76 3.62 14.86
CA GLU A 167 5.20 3.96 16.18
C GLU A 167 6.19 4.72 17.06
N GLU A 168 7.48 4.37 17.02
CA GLU A 168 8.53 5.07 17.78
C GLU A 168 8.64 6.53 17.34
N GLN A 169 8.67 6.78 16.03
CA GLN A 169 8.76 8.13 15.47
C GLN A 169 7.47 8.92 15.72
N CYS A 170 6.31 8.28 15.53
CA CYS A 170 5.01 8.87 15.88
C CYS A 170 4.95 9.24 17.37
N GLY A 171 5.52 8.43 18.25
CA GLY A 171 5.60 8.65 19.69
C GLY A 171 6.31 9.96 20.09
N LYS A 172 7.29 10.41 19.30
CA LYS A 172 7.99 11.69 19.52
C LYS A 172 7.08 12.90 19.39
N SER A 173 5.99 12.81 18.61
CA SER A 173 5.02 13.90 18.43
C SER A 173 4.46 14.41 19.76
N ARG A 174 4.19 13.50 20.72
CA ARG A 174 3.62 13.84 22.03
C ARG A 174 4.50 14.83 22.80
N LEU A 175 5.81 14.61 22.82
CA LEU A 175 6.77 15.46 23.53
C LEU A 175 6.76 16.89 22.96
N TRP A 176 6.84 16.98 21.62
CA TRP A 176 6.92 18.26 20.92
C TRP A 176 5.62 19.05 20.99
N LEU A 177 4.47 18.37 20.89
CA LEU A 177 3.17 19.00 21.05
C LEU A 177 2.95 19.48 22.50
N GLN A 178 3.38 18.71 23.51
CA GLN A 178 3.35 19.14 24.90
C GLN A 178 4.22 20.37 25.16
N LYS A 179 5.43 20.40 24.57
CA LYS A 179 6.31 21.57 24.63
C LYS A 179 5.62 22.79 24.00
N SER A 180 5.03 22.66 22.82
CA SER A 180 4.29 23.76 22.18
C SER A 180 3.14 24.26 23.04
N ILE A 181 2.36 23.36 23.66
CA ILE A 181 1.26 23.72 24.57
C ILE A 181 1.77 24.51 25.79
N HIS A 182 2.89 24.11 26.37
CA HIS A 182 3.47 24.79 27.54
C HIS A 182 3.94 26.22 27.23
N GLU A 183 4.40 26.44 26.00
CA GLU A 183 4.99 27.71 25.55
C GLU A 183 3.98 28.69 24.95
N SER A 184 2.68 28.41 25.01
CA SER A 184 1.64 29.29 24.47
C SER A 184 0.44 29.38 25.39
N ASP A 185 -0.30 30.48 25.28
CA ASP A 185 -1.55 30.63 26.00
C ASP A 185 -2.62 29.66 25.45
N PHE A 186 -3.66 29.42 26.24
CA PHE A 186 -4.62 28.35 25.95
C PHE A 186 -5.33 28.56 24.60
N GLU A 187 -5.73 29.78 24.29
CA GLU A 187 -6.39 30.17 23.04
C GLU A 187 -5.53 29.94 21.79
N HIS A 188 -4.21 30.10 21.88
CA HIS A 188 -3.28 29.87 20.77
C HIS A 188 -2.91 28.39 20.57
N ASN A 189 -3.46 27.51 21.41
CA ASN A 189 -3.11 26.09 21.47
C ASN A 189 -4.19 25.14 20.95
N LEU A 190 -5.30 25.62 20.38
CA LEU A 190 -6.37 24.75 19.89
C LEU A 190 -5.86 23.71 18.88
N ALA A 191 -5.08 24.12 17.87
CA ALA A 191 -4.45 23.20 16.91
C ALA A 191 -3.55 22.17 17.60
N ASN A 192 -2.77 22.58 18.61
CA ASN A 192 -1.89 21.66 19.34
C ASN A 192 -2.68 20.60 20.11
N HIS A 193 -3.77 20.99 20.79
CA HIS A 193 -4.67 20.05 21.46
C HIS A 193 -5.32 19.08 20.46
N LEU A 194 -5.70 19.58 19.29
CA LEU A 194 -6.27 18.79 18.21
C LEU A 194 -5.26 17.81 17.60
N PHE A 195 -4.01 18.22 17.38
CA PHE A 195 -2.94 17.31 16.96
C PHE A 195 -2.62 16.26 18.03
N MET A 196 -2.65 16.66 19.31
CA MET A 196 -2.49 15.73 20.42
C MET A 196 -3.62 14.69 20.45
N ALA A 197 -4.87 15.11 20.22
CA ALA A 197 -5.98 14.19 20.05
C ALA A 197 -5.78 13.27 18.84
N GLY A 198 -5.27 13.81 17.72
CA GLY A 198 -4.87 13.03 16.54
C GLY A 198 -3.88 11.91 16.87
N TYR A 199 -2.87 12.18 17.70
CA TYR A 199 -1.92 11.16 18.18
C TYR A 199 -2.65 10.03 18.94
N TYR A 200 -3.50 10.36 19.92
CA TYR A 200 -4.21 9.34 20.68
C TYR A 200 -5.25 8.58 19.85
N LEU A 201 -5.85 9.19 18.83
CA LEU A 201 -6.75 8.52 17.89
C LEU A 201 -6.01 7.50 17.00
N LYS A 202 -4.73 7.73 16.68
CA LYS A 202 -3.93 6.75 15.91
C LYS A 202 -3.65 5.48 16.70
N HIS A 203 -3.40 5.60 18.01
CA HIS A 203 -3.04 4.48 18.89
C HIS A 203 -4.17 4.12 19.86
N ALA A 204 -5.41 3.97 19.38
CA ALA A 204 -6.55 3.79 20.27
C ALA A 204 -6.42 2.54 21.16
N ASN A 205 -6.42 2.77 22.46
CA ASN A 205 -6.55 1.79 23.53
C ASN A 205 -7.33 2.45 24.68
N ALA A 206 -7.74 1.69 25.69
CA ALA A 206 -8.55 2.22 26.79
C ALA A 206 -7.92 3.46 27.47
N ASP A 207 -6.60 3.45 27.66
CA ASP A 207 -5.86 4.57 28.24
C ASP A 207 -5.89 5.81 27.34
N ASN A 208 -5.76 5.63 26.03
CA ASN A 208 -5.80 6.72 25.05
C ASN A 208 -7.20 7.29 24.89
N VAL A 209 -8.27 6.48 25.00
CA VAL A 209 -9.66 6.97 25.10
C VAL A 209 -9.84 7.85 26.34
N ALA A 210 -9.31 7.43 27.50
CA ALA A 210 -9.36 8.23 28.72
C ALA A 210 -8.59 9.56 28.55
N ARG A 211 -7.44 9.54 27.86
CA ARG A 211 -6.66 10.76 27.56
C ARG A 211 -7.36 11.67 26.55
N LEU A 212 -8.05 11.12 25.55
CA LEU A 212 -8.89 11.88 24.62
C LEU A 212 -10.02 12.60 25.36
N ASN A 213 -10.72 11.90 26.27
CA ASN A 213 -11.75 12.52 27.10
C ASN A 213 -11.19 13.63 28.01
N LYS A 214 -9.95 13.51 28.50
CA LYS A 214 -9.27 14.61 29.21
C LYS A 214 -9.05 15.83 28.32
N ILE A 215 -8.66 15.64 27.06
CA ILE A 215 -8.53 16.76 26.09
C ILE A 215 -9.90 17.40 25.84
N VAL A 216 -10.95 16.62 25.60
CA VAL A 216 -12.32 17.12 25.39
C VAL A 216 -12.78 17.96 26.59
N ASN A 217 -12.60 17.45 27.82
CA ASN A 217 -12.98 18.17 29.03
C ASN A 217 -12.15 19.45 29.23
N HIS A 218 -10.86 19.42 28.86
CA HIS A 218 -10.02 20.61 28.91
C HIS A 218 -10.48 21.69 27.92
N LEU A 219 -10.82 21.29 26.69
CA LEU A 219 -11.37 22.21 25.68
C LEU A 219 -12.73 22.78 26.09
N ARG A 220 -13.61 21.97 26.69
CA ARG A 220 -14.89 22.44 27.25
C ARG A 220 -14.71 23.47 28.37
N ALA A 221 -13.82 23.19 29.32
CA ALA A 221 -13.53 24.13 30.40
C ALA A 221 -12.94 25.45 29.88
N GLY A 222 -12.17 25.39 28.80
CA GLY A 222 -11.66 26.58 28.11
C GLY A 222 -12.75 27.34 27.34
N MET A 223 -13.68 26.63 26.71
CA MET A 223 -14.82 27.21 26.00
C MET A 223 -15.64 28.13 26.89
N ASP A 224 -15.92 27.72 28.13
CA ASP A 224 -16.70 28.52 29.08
C ASP A 224 -16.00 29.86 29.38
N LYS A 225 -14.68 29.84 29.58
CA LYS A 225 -13.85 31.04 29.82
C LYS A 225 -13.75 31.96 28.61
N LEU A 226 -13.74 31.39 27.41
CA LEU A 226 -13.53 32.12 26.15
C LEU A 226 -14.84 32.50 25.45
N SER A 227 -15.98 32.14 26.03
CA SER A 227 -17.32 32.48 25.52
C SER A 227 -17.56 33.99 25.47
N GLU A 228 -17.12 34.72 26.49
CA GLU A 228 -17.18 36.20 26.57
C GLU A 228 -16.34 36.88 25.49
N ALA A 229 -15.27 36.23 25.02
CA ALA A 229 -14.41 36.72 23.94
C ALA A 229 -14.93 36.38 22.53
N GLY A 230 -16.08 35.72 22.41
CA GLY A 230 -16.65 35.29 21.12
C GLY A 230 -15.97 34.07 20.49
N LEU A 231 -15.02 33.44 21.19
CA LEU A 231 -14.22 32.31 20.68
C LEU A 231 -14.85 30.95 20.98
N GLY A 232 -15.79 30.88 21.92
CA GLY A 232 -16.38 29.61 22.38
C GLY A 232 -17.01 28.76 21.27
N ILE A 233 -17.48 29.38 20.17
CA ILE A 233 -18.04 28.64 19.03
C ILE A 233 -16.99 27.77 18.33
N TYR A 234 -15.75 28.25 18.17
CA TYR A 234 -14.69 27.48 17.51
C TYR A 234 -14.31 26.24 18.32
N PHE A 235 -14.22 26.40 19.65
CA PHE A 235 -13.98 25.30 20.58
C PHE A 235 -15.15 24.31 20.61
N SER A 236 -16.40 24.80 20.59
CA SER A 236 -17.59 23.95 20.52
C SER A 236 -17.59 23.06 19.28
N SER A 237 -17.30 23.63 18.10
CA SER A 237 -17.19 22.87 16.86
C SER A 237 -16.06 21.84 16.90
N SER A 238 -14.88 22.21 17.40
CA SER A 238 -13.76 21.28 17.56
C SER A 238 -14.05 20.15 18.55
N VAL A 239 -14.75 20.45 19.64
CA VAL A 239 -15.19 19.43 20.63
C VAL A 239 -16.15 18.46 19.97
N PHE A 240 -17.16 18.95 19.23
CA PHE A 240 -18.12 18.07 18.58
C PHE A 240 -17.47 17.17 17.51
N GLU A 241 -16.51 17.71 16.75
CA GLU A 241 -15.69 16.94 15.82
C GLU A 241 -14.91 15.83 16.55
N LEU A 242 -14.21 16.18 17.64
CA LEU A 242 -13.44 15.21 18.43
C LEU A 242 -14.33 14.12 19.05
N GLU A 243 -15.49 14.46 19.60
CA GLU A 243 -16.40 13.48 20.18
C GLU A 243 -16.89 12.48 19.12
N THR A 244 -17.18 12.97 17.91
CA THR A 244 -17.56 12.10 16.79
C THR A 244 -16.40 11.18 16.36
N LEU A 245 -15.16 11.70 16.35
CA LEU A 245 -13.97 10.90 16.03
C LEU A 245 -13.62 9.89 17.14
N ILE A 246 -13.86 10.22 18.41
CA ILE A 246 -13.66 9.30 19.55
C ILE A 246 -14.62 8.12 19.44
N LEU A 247 -15.88 8.34 19.05
CA LEU A 247 -16.85 7.26 18.84
C LEU A 247 -16.35 6.24 17.80
N ASN A 248 -15.76 6.69 16.69
CA ASN A 248 -15.16 5.80 15.68
C ASN A 248 -14.09 4.87 16.28
N LYS A 249 -13.37 5.32 17.30
CA LYS A 249 -12.34 4.48 17.94
C LYS A 249 -12.91 3.58 19.03
N GLN A 250 -13.96 4.02 19.71
CA GLN A 250 -14.65 3.17 20.68
C GLN A 250 -15.29 1.96 20.00
N PHE A 251 -15.87 2.14 18.81
CA PHE A 251 -16.51 1.06 18.06
C PHE A 251 -15.50 -0.01 17.59
N ALA A 252 -14.30 0.40 17.21
CA ALA A 252 -13.23 -0.51 16.81
C ALA A 252 -12.75 -1.47 17.94
N HIS A 253 -13.17 -1.25 19.19
CA HIS A 253 -12.83 -2.11 20.33
C HIS A 253 -13.99 -3.02 20.79
N PHE A 254 -15.13 -2.99 20.10
CA PHE A 254 -16.26 -3.85 20.43
C PHE A 254 -16.20 -5.16 19.65
N ASP A 255 -15.82 -6.26 20.31
CA ASP A 255 -16.00 -7.62 19.78
C ASP A 255 -17.49 -7.97 19.57
N ASP A 256 -17.76 -8.78 18.55
CA ASP A 256 -19.07 -9.19 18.03
C ASP A 256 -20.06 -9.63 19.13
N ASN A 257 -21.04 -8.78 19.43
CA ASN A 257 -22.21 -9.15 20.23
C ASN A 257 -23.40 -8.26 19.82
N LEU A 258 -24.57 -8.86 19.58
CA LEU A 258 -25.76 -8.18 19.05
C LEU A 258 -26.20 -6.96 19.89
N THR A 259 -26.09 -7.05 21.23
CA THR A 259 -26.40 -5.95 22.16
C THR A 259 -25.49 -4.72 21.96
N ARG A 260 -24.31 -4.90 21.37
CA ARG A 260 -23.38 -3.80 21.06
C ARG A 260 -23.74 -3.12 19.74
N LEU A 261 -24.29 -3.83 18.76
CA LEU A 261 -24.71 -3.25 17.48
C LEU A 261 -25.83 -2.23 17.69
N GLU A 262 -26.88 -2.58 18.44
CA GLU A 262 -27.98 -1.67 18.76
C GLU A 262 -27.50 -0.42 19.53
N PHE A 263 -26.57 -0.61 20.48
CA PHE A 263 -25.94 0.49 21.21
C PHE A 263 -25.17 1.42 20.25
N CYS A 264 -24.37 0.86 19.34
CA CYS A 264 -23.61 1.62 18.35
C CYS A 264 -24.54 2.39 17.40
N GLN A 265 -25.61 1.75 16.90
CA GLN A 265 -26.64 2.42 16.09
C GLN A 265 -27.29 3.59 16.84
N GLN A 266 -27.61 3.41 18.13
CA GLN A 266 -28.18 4.47 18.96
C GLN A 266 -27.21 5.65 19.12
N GLN A 267 -25.93 5.38 19.38
CA GLN A 267 -24.90 6.43 19.46
C GLN A 267 -24.74 7.19 18.13
N ILE A 268 -24.77 6.50 16.99
CA ILE A 268 -24.75 7.17 15.68
C ILE A 268 -25.97 8.08 15.52
N ARG A 269 -27.18 7.60 15.85
CA ARG A 269 -28.41 8.41 15.77
C ARG A 269 -28.35 9.66 16.66
N GLU A 270 -27.72 9.56 17.82
CA GLU A 270 -27.48 10.70 18.72
C GLU A 270 -26.57 11.74 18.07
N VAL A 271 -25.46 11.32 17.45
CA VAL A 271 -24.56 12.20 16.69
C VAL A 271 -25.29 12.83 15.50
N GLU A 272 -26.04 12.06 14.72
CA GLU A 272 -26.84 12.58 13.61
C GLU A 272 -27.88 13.60 14.08
N SER A 273 -28.55 13.33 15.20
CA SER A 273 -29.51 14.27 15.80
C SER A 273 -28.82 15.56 16.25
N ALA A 274 -27.65 15.46 16.89
CA ALA A 274 -26.85 16.61 17.31
C ALA A 274 -26.38 17.42 16.10
N PHE A 275 -25.85 16.77 15.07
CA PHE A 275 -25.41 17.39 13.83
C PHE A 275 -26.55 18.16 13.15
N ASN A 276 -27.72 17.54 13.00
CA ASN A 276 -28.88 18.18 12.37
C ASN A 276 -29.47 19.34 13.19
N LYS A 277 -29.25 19.38 14.51
CA LYS A 277 -29.66 20.48 15.39
C LYS A 277 -28.70 21.68 15.34
N GLN A 278 -27.43 21.45 15.03
CA GLN A 278 -26.42 22.51 14.99
C GLN A 278 -26.49 23.28 13.66
N LYS A 279 -27.20 24.41 13.67
CA LYS A 279 -27.41 25.25 12.46
C LYS A 279 -26.21 26.10 12.04
N ASN A 280 -25.19 26.23 12.88
CA ASN A 280 -24.09 27.20 12.70
C ASN A 280 -22.69 26.54 12.70
N LEU A 281 -22.60 25.26 12.32
CA LEU A 281 -21.29 24.63 12.16
C LEU A 281 -20.58 25.19 10.93
N PRO A 282 -19.29 25.54 11.03
CA PRO A 282 -18.49 25.89 9.86
C PRO A 282 -18.50 24.75 8.83
N ALA A 283 -18.50 25.09 7.54
CA ALA A 283 -18.59 24.13 6.46
C ALA A 283 -17.46 23.08 6.52
N TYR A 284 -16.24 23.50 6.84
CA TYR A 284 -15.11 22.57 7.01
C TYR A 284 -15.36 21.56 8.14
N SER A 285 -15.87 21.99 9.30
CA SER A 285 -16.20 21.07 10.41
C SER A 285 -17.30 20.11 10.02
N GLN A 286 -18.31 20.59 9.26
CA GLN A 286 -19.36 19.72 8.73
C GLN A 286 -18.79 18.64 7.82
N THR A 287 -17.84 18.95 6.92
CA THR A 287 -17.21 17.92 6.06
C THR A 287 -16.52 16.83 6.89
N VAL A 288 -15.80 17.20 7.96
CA VAL A 288 -15.11 16.24 8.83
C VAL A 288 -16.11 15.38 9.61
N ILE A 289 -17.15 15.99 10.19
CA ILE A 289 -18.18 15.26 10.95
C ILE A 289 -18.95 14.31 10.03
N LEU A 290 -19.32 14.74 8.82
CA LEU A 290 -20.00 13.89 7.84
C LEU A 290 -19.12 12.70 7.43
N ASN A 291 -17.83 12.92 7.16
CA ASN A 291 -16.90 11.82 6.90
C ASN A 291 -16.78 10.89 8.12
N ALA A 292 -16.70 11.43 9.33
CA ALA A 292 -16.63 10.63 10.55
C ALA A 292 -17.90 9.78 10.75
N ILE A 293 -19.09 10.29 10.43
CA ILE A 293 -20.35 9.52 10.43
C ILE A 293 -20.31 8.43 9.36
N ALA A 294 -19.79 8.72 8.16
CA ALA A 294 -19.63 7.72 7.11
C ALA A 294 -18.75 6.54 7.58
N ARG A 295 -17.66 6.83 8.30
CA ARG A 295 -16.77 5.83 8.91
C ARG A 295 -17.45 5.03 10.02
N LEU A 296 -18.35 5.64 10.81
CA LEU A 296 -19.14 4.90 11.81
C LEU A 296 -20.05 3.86 11.16
N TYR A 297 -20.70 4.21 10.04
CA TYR A 297 -21.52 3.26 9.27
C TYR A 297 -20.68 2.19 8.56
N GLU A 298 -19.48 2.53 8.06
CA GLU A 298 -18.52 1.52 7.58
C GLU A 298 -18.16 0.52 8.68
N GLN A 299 -17.98 0.96 9.93
CA GLN A 299 -17.73 0.05 11.04
C GLN A 299 -18.94 -0.83 11.35
N LEU A 300 -20.16 -0.28 11.36
CA LEU A 300 -21.37 -1.09 11.54
C LEU A 300 -21.51 -2.17 10.46
N TYR A 301 -21.14 -1.87 9.22
CA TYR A 301 -21.12 -2.86 8.13
C TYR A 301 -20.28 -4.10 8.50
N HIS A 302 -19.11 -3.90 9.13
CA HIS A 302 -18.23 -5.00 9.56
C HIS A 302 -18.65 -5.68 10.87
N MET A 303 -19.60 -5.10 11.62
CA MET A 303 -20.09 -5.63 12.91
C MET A 303 -21.33 -6.53 12.77
N THR A 304 -21.88 -6.67 11.56
CA THR A 304 -23.04 -7.53 11.29
C THR A 304 -22.73 -8.48 10.14
N ASN A 305 -23.37 -9.66 10.14
CA ASN A 305 -23.35 -10.62 9.04
C ASN A 305 -24.70 -10.68 8.30
N ASP A 306 -25.65 -9.82 8.65
CA ASP A 306 -26.94 -9.72 7.96
C ASP A 306 -26.77 -8.89 6.67
N ASP A 307 -26.96 -9.52 5.51
CA ASP A 307 -26.78 -8.89 4.20
C ASP A 307 -27.66 -7.64 3.99
N LEU A 308 -28.87 -7.60 4.56
CA LEU A 308 -29.78 -6.45 4.45
C LEU A 308 -29.31 -5.29 5.32
N GLU A 309 -28.84 -5.57 6.53
CA GLU A 309 -28.23 -4.57 7.40
C GLU A 309 -26.93 -4.04 6.80
N GLN A 310 -26.05 -4.92 6.31
CA GLN A 310 -24.82 -4.55 5.61
C GLN A 310 -25.11 -3.64 4.42
N ALA A 311 -26.04 -4.02 3.54
CA ALA A 311 -26.43 -3.18 2.40
C ALA A 311 -26.95 -1.80 2.84
N SER A 312 -27.69 -1.76 3.96
CA SER A 312 -28.20 -0.51 4.53
C SER A 312 -27.07 0.38 5.07
N PHE A 313 -26.16 -0.18 5.87
CA PHE A 313 -25.02 0.57 6.43
C PHE A 313 -24.06 1.06 5.33
N ALA A 314 -23.77 0.24 4.33
CA ALA A 314 -22.98 0.64 3.17
C ALA A 314 -23.63 1.84 2.45
N LYS A 315 -24.95 1.82 2.25
CA LYS A 315 -25.69 2.93 1.65
C LYS A 315 -25.65 4.20 2.49
N TYR A 316 -25.77 4.09 3.82
CA TYR A 316 -25.63 5.24 4.71
C TYR A 316 -24.22 5.83 4.67
N ALA A 317 -23.18 4.98 4.72
CA ALA A 317 -21.79 5.41 4.61
C ALA A 317 -21.55 6.20 3.32
N GLN A 318 -22.00 5.68 2.17
CA GLN A 318 -21.89 6.37 0.87
C GLN A 318 -22.64 7.70 0.86
N ARG A 319 -23.87 7.74 1.39
CA ARG A 319 -24.66 8.98 1.45
C ARG A 319 -23.97 10.09 2.25
N TYR A 320 -23.35 9.76 3.38
CA TYR A 320 -22.70 10.74 4.23
C TYR A 320 -21.39 11.25 3.63
N ILE A 321 -20.59 10.38 3.00
CA ILE A 321 -19.37 10.83 2.32
C ILE A 321 -19.69 11.64 1.05
N ASP A 322 -20.73 11.29 0.30
CA ASP A 322 -21.19 12.08 -0.86
C ASP A 322 -21.65 13.49 -0.42
N ARG A 323 -22.38 13.59 0.69
CA ARG A 323 -22.77 14.90 1.26
C ARG A 323 -21.55 15.72 1.72
N ALA A 324 -20.51 15.08 2.26
CA ALA A 324 -19.26 15.77 2.60
C ALA A 324 -18.56 16.29 1.35
N ILE A 325 -18.54 15.51 0.27
CA ILE A 325 -18.00 15.88 -1.05
C ILE A 325 -18.75 17.07 -1.63
N GLU A 326 -20.09 17.04 -1.65
CA GLU A 326 -20.92 18.16 -2.13
C GLU A 326 -20.61 19.46 -1.38
N LEU A 327 -20.40 19.38 -0.06
CA LEU A 327 -20.07 20.55 0.74
C LEU A 327 -18.65 21.06 0.46
N ALA A 328 -17.68 20.16 0.27
CA ALA A 328 -16.32 20.56 -0.13
C ALA A 328 -16.31 21.26 -1.50
N GLU A 329 -17.12 20.78 -2.45
CA GLU A 329 -17.32 21.42 -3.77
C GLU A 329 -17.92 22.82 -3.62
N GLN A 330 -18.92 23.00 -2.74
CA GLN A 330 -19.52 24.32 -2.46
C GLN A 330 -18.52 25.32 -1.86
N THR A 331 -17.57 24.84 -1.06
CA THR A 331 -16.51 25.68 -0.46
C THR A 331 -15.30 25.90 -1.36
N HIS A 332 -15.29 25.33 -2.57
CA HIS A 332 -14.16 25.37 -3.51
C HIS A 332 -12.85 24.84 -2.91
N ASP A 333 -12.92 23.91 -1.96
CA ASP A 333 -11.75 23.31 -1.33
C ASP A 333 -11.30 22.07 -2.12
N GLN A 334 -10.46 22.28 -3.14
CA GLN A 334 -10.03 21.21 -4.04
C GLN A 334 -9.20 20.11 -3.33
N VAL A 335 -8.38 20.47 -2.34
CA VAL A 335 -7.55 19.49 -1.61
C VAL A 335 -8.44 18.62 -0.72
N ASN A 336 -9.34 19.23 0.06
CA ASN A 336 -10.28 18.49 0.90
C ASN A 336 -11.24 17.65 0.06
N LEU A 337 -11.70 18.16 -1.09
CA LEU A 337 -12.51 17.40 -2.04
C LEU A 337 -11.80 16.12 -2.49
N MET A 338 -10.53 16.20 -2.90
CA MET A 338 -9.76 15.04 -3.33
C MET A 338 -9.46 14.07 -2.19
N LEU A 339 -9.26 14.57 -0.97
CA LEU A 339 -9.16 13.74 0.23
C LEU A 339 -10.47 13.00 0.52
N LEU A 340 -11.62 13.67 0.47
CA LEU A 340 -12.92 13.03 0.67
C LEU A 340 -13.25 12.01 -0.41
N ARG A 341 -12.86 12.26 -1.68
CA ARG A 341 -12.96 11.27 -2.76
C ARG A 341 -12.03 10.07 -2.54
N LEU A 342 -10.84 10.27 -1.98
CA LEU A 342 -9.97 9.17 -1.55
C LEU A 342 -10.64 8.33 -0.46
N GLU A 343 -11.18 8.98 0.57
CA GLU A 343 -11.89 8.33 1.68
C GLU A 343 -13.15 7.58 1.20
N LYS A 344 -13.91 8.15 0.25
CA LYS A 344 -15.02 7.47 -0.43
C LYS A 344 -14.57 6.18 -1.11
N GLY A 345 -13.42 6.22 -1.79
CA GLY A 345 -12.80 5.05 -2.41
C GLY A 345 -12.46 3.97 -1.38
N GLU A 346 -11.88 4.36 -0.24
CA GLU A 346 -11.57 3.43 0.86
C GLU A 346 -12.85 2.80 1.43
N ILE A 347 -13.89 3.60 1.70
CA ILE A 347 -15.19 3.10 2.19
C ILE A 347 -15.79 2.14 1.16
N ALA A 348 -15.82 2.49 -0.12
CA ALA A 348 -16.41 1.63 -1.17
C ALA A 348 -15.65 0.31 -1.32
N VAL A 349 -14.32 0.35 -1.17
CA VAL A 349 -13.47 -0.84 -1.12
C VAL A 349 -13.72 -1.65 0.16
N SER A 350 -14.02 -1.03 1.28
CA SER A 350 -14.27 -1.73 2.54
C SER A 350 -15.66 -2.38 2.57
N THR A 351 -16.68 -1.69 2.05
CA THR A 351 -18.09 -2.12 2.08
C THR A 351 -18.58 -2.77 0.78
N GLN A 352 -17.67 -3.12 -0.12
CA GLN A 352 -17.97 -3.68 -1.45
C GLN A 352 -18.96 -2.86 -2.30
N SER A 353 -19.04 -1.54 -2.05
CA SER A 353 -19.89 -0.64 -2.82
C SER A 353 -19.30 -0.32 -4.21
N GLN A 354 -20.15 0.16 -5.11
CA GLN A 354 -19.72 0.56 -6.46
C GLN A 354 -18.77 1.76 -6.40
N LEU A 355 -17.66 1.66 -7.14
CA LEU A 355 -16.68 2.73 -7.32
C LEU A 355 -16.32 2.82 -8.80
N THR A 356 -16.30 4.03 -9.36
CA THR A 356 -15.97 4.19 -10.78
C THR A 356 -14.46 4.29 -11.01
N GLU A 357 -13.99 3.73 -12.12
CA GLU A 357 -12.59 3.86 -12.55
C GLU A 357 -12.22 5.33 -12.82
N LYS A 358 -13.19 6.15 -13.27
CA LYS A 358 -13.00 7.59 -13.55
C LYS A 358 -12.65 8.36 -12.28
N GLU A 359 -13.49 8.28 -11.23
CA GLU A 359 -13.26 8.98 -9.96
C GLU A 359 -11.91 8.57 -9.35
N THR A 360 -11.60 7.27 -9.38
CA THR A 360 -10.35 6.75 -8.83
C THR A 360 -9.12 7.27 -9.58
N LYS A 361 -9.17 7.34 -10.92
CA LYS A 361 -8.10 7.91 -11.74
C LYS A 361 -7.88 9.40 -11.46
N GLU A 362 -8.94 10.17 -11.29
CA GLU A 362 -8.84 11.61 -10.97
C GLU A 362 -8.07 11.82 -9.65
N VAL A 363 -8.41 11.07 -8.61
CA VAL A 363 -7.73 11.11 -7.31
C VAL A 363 -6.25 10.72 -7.43
N VAL A 364 -5.95 9.64 -8.16
CA VAL A 364 -4.56 9.18 -8.40
C VAL A 364 -3.75 10.26 -9.13
N GLN A 365 -4.31 10.89 -10.17
CA GLN A 365 -3.60 11.93 -10.93
C GLN A 365 -3.39 13.20 -10.10
N PHE A 366 -4.37 13.59 -9.29
CA PHE A 366 -4.25 14.72 -8.40
C PHE A 366 -3.09 14.54 -7.42
N PHE A 367 -3.06 13.43 -6.68
CA PHE A 367 -1.99 13.22 -5.69
C PHE A 367 -0.63 12.96 -6.34
N LYS A 368 -0.59 12.35 -7.54
CA LYS A 368 0.63 12.25 -8.34
C LYS A 368 1.19 13.63 -8.71
N LYS A 369 0.33 14.56 -9.13
CA LYS A 369 0.74 15.94 -9.49
C LYS A 369 1.21 16.72 -8.26
N SER A 370 0.49 16.61 -7.14
CA SER A 370 0.83 17.27 -5.87
C SER A 370 2.15 16.80 -5.26
N ALA A 371 2.71 15.68 -5.75
CA ALA A 371 3.91 15.04 -5.21
C ALA A 371 3.81 14.60 -3.72
N SER A 372 2.59 14.49 -3.17
CA SER A 372 2.33 13.86 -1.87
C SER A 372 2.39 12.34 -2.00
N TYR A 373 3.57 11.76 -1.77
CA TYR A 373 3.76 10.32 -1.95
C TYR A 373 2.90 9.45 -1.03
N PRO A 374 2.67 9.79 0.26
CA PRO A 374 1.76 9.01 1.11
C PRO A 374 0.33 8.95 0.56
N LEU A 375 -0.23 10.09 0.14
CA LEU A 375 -1.60 10.14 -0.40
C LEU A 375 -1.69 9.48 -1.79
N TYR A 376 -0.65 9.63 -2.62
CA TYR A 376 -0.56 8.93 -3.90
C TYR A 376 -0.57 7.42 -3.72
N ILE A 377 0.21 6.86 -2.79
CA ILE A 377 0.23 5.42 -2.51
C ILE A 377 -1.13 4.92 -2.01
N ARG A 378 -1.81 5.66 -1.12
CA ARG A 378 -3.19 5.33 -0.69
C ARG A 378 -4.16 5.28 -1.87
N ALA A 379 -4.10 6.27 -2.76
CA ALA A 379 -4.93 6.31 -3.97
C ALA A 379 -4.64 5.13 -4.91
N ILE A 380 -3.37 4.76 -5.08
CA ILE A 380 -2.97 3.60 -5.87
C ILE A 380 -3.52 2.31 -5.27
N ASN A 381 -3.43 2.12 -3.95
CA ASN A 381 -3.95 0.94 -3.27
C ASN A 381 -5.47 0.76 -3.51
N ASN A 382 -6.25 1.84 -3.40
CA ASN A 382 -7.68 1.79 -3.70
C ASN A 382 -7.96 1.41 -5.16
N TYR A 383 -7.14 1.92 -6.08
CA TYR A 383 -7.29 1.59 -7.48
C TYR A 383 -6.93 0.13 -7.77
N ILE A 384 -5.87 -0.40 -7.17
CA ILE A 384 -5.52 -1.82 -7.26
C ILE A 384 -6.69 -2.69 -6.79
N LYS A 385 -7.27 -2.38 -5.62
CA LYS A 385 -8.40 -3.14 -5.06
C LYS A 385 -9.64 -3.08 -5.96
N LEU A 386 -9.91 -1.94 -6.59
CA LEU A 386 -10.97 -1.82 -7.61
C LEU A 386 -10.68 -2.69 -8.84
N LEU A 387 -9.44 -2.71 -9.33
CA LEU A 387 -9.05 -3.48 -10.51
C LEU A 387 -9.09 -4.99 -10.26
N GLN A 388 -8.72 -5.43 -9.04
CA GLN A 388 -8.83 -6.82 -8.61
C GLN A 388 -10.29 -7.31 -8.60
N ARG A 389 -11.25 -6.49 -8.14
CA ARG A 389 -12.69 -6.82 -8.21
C ARG A 389 -13.22 -7.03 -9.62
N ASN A 390 -12.60 -6.37 -10.59
CA ASN A 390 -13.02 -6.42 -11.99
C ASN A 390 -12.21 -7.46 -12.80
N ASP A 391 -11.42 -8.33 -12.14
CA ASP A 391 -10.55 -9.34 -12.76
C ASP A 391 -9.58 -8.78 -13.82
N THR A 392 -9.07 -7.56 -13.58
CA THR A 392 -8.17 -6.86 -14.53
C THR A 392 -6.70 -6.88 -14.10
N ALA A 393 -6.13 -8.08 -13.90
CA ALA A 393 -4.77 -8.28 -13.38
C ALA A 393 -3.66 -7.51 -14.14
N ASN A 394 -3.74 -7.40 -15.47
CA ASN A 394 -2.78 -6.66 -16.27
C ASN A 394 -2.74 -5.15 -15.92
N LYS A 395 -3.91 -4.54 -15.66
CA LYS A 395 -3.98 -3.12 -15.27
C LYS A 395 -3.36 -2.87 -13.88
N THR A 396 -3.54 -3.82 -12.96
CA THR A 396 -2.90 -3.77 -11.64
C THR A 396 -1.39 -3.76 -11.77
N TYR A 397 -0.84 -4.62 -12.63
CA TYR A 397 0.60 -4.66 -12.89
C TYR A 397 1.13 -3.38 -13.54
N ASP A 398 0.41 -2.82 -14.51
CA ASP A 398 0.77 -1.54 -15.14
C ASP A 398 0.86 -0.42 -14.10
N LEU A 399 -0.09 -0.39 -13.17
CA LEU A 399 -0.14 0.59 -12.11
C LEU A 399 1.04 0.46 -11.13
N LEU A 400 1.35 -0.77 -10.68
CA LEU A 400 2.53 -1.04 -9.86
C LEU A 400 3.81 -0.62 -10.60
N THR A 401 3.92 -0.97 -11.88
CA THR A 401 5.05 -0.58 -12.72
C THR A 401 5.21 0.95 -12.80
N ASP A 402 4.11 1.69 -12.88
CA ASP A 402 4.14 3.15 -12.92
C ASP A 402 4.61 3.78 -11.61
N VAL A 403 4.25 3.19 -10.46
CA VAL A 403 4.79 3.60 -9.14
C VAL A 403 6.31 3.42 -9.11
N PHE A 404 6.82 2.25 -9.52
CA PHE A 404 8.26 1.99 -9.57
C PHE A 404 9.01 2.91 -10.53
N LYS A 405 8.44 3.17 -11.72
CA LYS A 405 9.02 4.11 -12.70
C LYS A 405 9.08 5.52 -12.13
N LEU A 406 8.02 5.97 -11.45
CA LEU A 406 7.98 7.29 -10.83
C LEU A 406 9.02 7.40 -9.71
N GLY A 407 9.08 6.41 -8.82
CA GLY A 407 10.06 6.35 -7.75
C GLY A 407 11.50 6.36 -8.26
N SER A 408 11.80 5.54 -9.27
CA SER A 408 13.14 5.48 -9.88
C SER A 408 13.55 6.81 -10.53
N LYS A 409 12.60 7.52 -11.18
CA LYS A 409 12.86 8.84 -11.78
C LYS A 409 13.07 9.95 -10.75
N ARG A 410 12.58 9.76 -9.53
CA ARG A 410 12.58 10.75 -8.45
C ARG A 410 13.41 10.32 -7.25
N MET A 411 14.44 9.50 -7.43
CA MET A 411 15.31 9.02 -6.34
C MET A 411 15.88 10.17 -5.50
N GLU A 412 16.26 11.29 -6.13
CA GLU A 412 16.77 12.48 -5.43
C GLU A 412 15.69 13.25 -4.65
N GLN A 413 14.42 13.02 -4.95
CA GLN A 413 13.26 13.67 -4.34
C GLN A 413 12.47 12.66 -3.51
N GLY A 414 13.16 11.74 -2.82
CA GLY A 414 12.56 10.73 -1.94
C GLY A 414 11.77 9.62 -2.65
N GLY A 415 11.95 9.45 -3.96
CA GLY A 415 11.26 8.43 -4.76
C GLY A 415 11.46 6.98 -4.29
N PHE A 416 12.46 6.72 -3.44
CA PHE A 416 12.64 5.42 -2.79
C PHE A 416 11.47 5.05 -1.87
N TYR A 417 10.76 6.02 -1.28
CA TYR A 417 9.53 5.77 -0.54
C TYR A 417 8.46 5.11 -1.44
N LEU A 418 8.29 5.63 -2.66
CA LEU A 418 7.37 5.04 -3.64
C LEU A 418 7.78 3.62 -4.03
N ILE A 419 9.08 3.36 -4.16
CA ILE A 419 9.60 2.03 -4.48
C ILE A 419 9.32 1.04 -3.34
N CYS A 420 9.56 1.45 -2.10
CA CYS A 420 9.28 0.65 -0.91
C CYS A 420 7.80 0.32 -0.77
N CYS A 421 6.92 1.32 -0.86
CA CYS A 421 5.48 1.11 -0.83
C CYS A 421 4.98 0.31 -2.04
N GLY A 422 5.55 0.54 -3.22
CA GLY A 422 5.25 -0.22 -4.42
C GLY A 422 5.59 -1.71 -4.25
N LEU A 423 6.71 -2.03 -3.60
CA LEU A 423 7.09 -3.40 -3.28
C LEU A 423 6.11 -4.04 -2.28
N ARG A 424 5.69 -3.31 -1.25
CA ARG A 424 4.65 -3.76 -0.30
C ARG A 424 3.34 -4.09 -1.03
N LEU A 425 2.86 -3.19 -1.88
CA LEU A 425 1.64 -3.40 -2.67
C LEU A 425 1.79 -4.58 -3.64
N ALA A 426 2.98 -4.74 -4.25
CA ALA A 426 3.26 -5.87 -5.10
C ALA A 426 3.26 -7.20 -4.33
N ASN A 427 3.82 -7.23 -3.11
CA ASN A 427 3.74 -8.39 -2.21
C ASN A 427 2.28 -8.75 -1.93
N ASP A 428 1.45 -7.77 -1.55
CA ASP A 428 0.05 -7.99 -1.23
C ASP A 428 -0.70 -8.62 -2.42
N VAL A 429 -0.46 -8.14 -3.64
CA VAL A 429 -1.07 -8.67 -4.86
C VAL A 429 -0.51 -10.04 -5.24
N PHE A 430 0.81 -10.18 -5.34
CA PHE A 430 1.41 -11.40 -5.84
C PHE A 430 1.24 -12.57 -4.87
N LEU A 431 1.35 -12.36 -3.56
CA LEU A 431 1.13 -13.43 -2.58
C LEU A 431 -0.30 -14.00 -2.68
N GLU A 432 -1.32 -13.15 -2.83
CA GLU A 432 -2.69 -13.60 -3.02
C GLU A 432 -2.87 -14.41 -4.33
N GLU A 433 -2.21 -14.00 -5.41
CA GLU A 433 -2.24 -14.73 -6.68
C GLU A 433 -1.48 -16.06 -6.62
N THR A 434 -0.40 -16.16 -5.84
CA THR A 434 0.39 -17.40 -5.72
C THR A 434 -0.39 -18.58 -5.16
N GLU A 435 -1.48 -18.34 -4.42
CA GLU A 435 -2.32 -19.41 -3.88
C GLU A 435 -3.33 -19.95 -4.90
N LYS A 436 -3.52 -19.28 -6.05
CA LYS A 436 -4.50 -19.65 -7.07
C LYS A 436 -3.93 -20.71 -8.02
N PRO A 437 -4.68 -21.76 -8.37
CA PRO A 437 -4.21 -22.78 -9.32
C PRO A 437 -4.12 -22.25 -10.76
N GLY A 438 -3.03 -22.53 -11.47
CA GLY A 438 -2.88 -22.26 -12.92
C GLY A 438 -2.34 -20.88 -13.32
N VAL A 439 -1.56 -20.22 -12.45
CA VAL A 439 -1.10 -18.83 -12.62
C VAL A 439 0.18 -18.74 -13.46
N SER A 440 0.10 -19.07 -14.76
CA SER A 440 1.25 -18.97 -15.69
C SER A 440 1.53 -17.54 -16.16
N TRP A 441 0.53 -16.66 -16.14
CA TRP A 441 0.66 -15.27 -16.62
C TRP A 441 1.59 -14.41 -15.74
N MET A 442 1.69 -14.72 -14.45
CA MET A 442 2.46 -13.96 -13.47
C MET A 442 3.97 -14.07 -13.70
N ILE A 443 4.46 -15.15 -14.32
CA ILE A 443 5.89 -15.43 -14.51
C ILE A 443 6.61 -14.32 -15.28
N HIS A 444 6.03 -13.89 -16.41
CA HIS A 444 6.63 -12.84 -17.24
C HIS A 444 6.58 -11.46 -16.55
N LEU A 445 5.54 -11.24 -15.75
CA LEU A 445 5.39 -10.02 -14.96
C LEU A 445 6.40 -9.99 -13.81
N LEU A 446 6.64 -11.12 -13.15
CA LEU A 446 7.64 -11.25 -12.09
C LEU A 446 9.05 -11.01 -12.61
N ASP A 447 9.42 -11.54 -13.77
CA ASP A 447 10.74 -11.28 -14.36
C ASP A 447 10.94 -9.78 -14.63
N SER A 448 9.96 -9.14 -15.29
CA SER A 448 9.99 -7.69 -15.60
C SER A 448 9.99 -6.80 -14.35
N PHE A 449 9.21 -7.18 -13.33
CA PHE A 449 9.19 -6.51 -12.03
C PHE A 449 10.54 -6.63 -11.32
N PHE A 450 11.09 -7.85 -11.30
CA PHE A 450 12.35 -8.12 -10.62
C PHE A 450 13.52 -7.41 -11.30
N GLU A 451 13.56 -7.33 -12.63
CA GLU A 451 14.57 -6.51 -13.34
C GLU A 451 14.53 -5.03 -12.93
N ARG A 452 13.37 -4.49 -12.54
CA ARG A 452 13.28 -3.12 -12.00
C ARG A 452 13.84 -3.04 -10.59
N LEU A 453 13.46 -3.98 -9.72
CA LEU A 453 13.99 -4.06 -8.35
C LEU A 453 15.51 -4.14 -8.33
N LYS A 454 16.09 -4.95 -9.21
CA LYS A 454 17.53 -5.08 -9.37
C LYS A 454 18.23 -3.75 -9.61
N LYS A 455 17.76 -2.98 -10.58
CA LYS A 455 18.31 -1.65 -10.92
C LYS A 455 18.25 -0.69 -9.73
N VAL A 456 17.20 -0.79 -8.92
CA VAL A 456 17.11 0.00 -7.70
C VAL A 456 18.22 -0.44 -6.73
N ILE A 457 18.28 -1.72 -6.37
CA ILE A 457 19.26 -2.23 -5.40
C ILE A 457 20.71 -1.97 -5.84
N ASP A 458 21.01 -2.14 -7.13
CA ASP A 458 22.34 -1.87 -7.68
C ASP A 458 22.76 -0.39 -7.57
N SER A 459 21.79 0.53 -7.61
CA SER A 459 22.05 1.96 -7.46
C SER A 459 21.94 2.45 -6.01
N MET A 460 21.50 1.61 -5.06
CA MET A 460 21.23 2.05 -3.69
C MET A 460 22.45 2.63 -2.99
N ASP A 461 23.66 2.11 -3.25
CA ASP A 461 24.91 2.60 -2.68
C ASP A 461 25.07 4.13 -2.83
N GLU A 462 24.65 4.69 -3.97
CA GLU A 462 24.73 6.13 -4.27
C GLU A 462 23.72 6.96 -3.48
N TYR A 463 22.60 6.35 -3.06
CA TYR A 463 21.48 7.03 -2.43
C TYR A 463 21.35 6.77 -0.93
N ILE A 464 22.16 5.88 -0.34
CA ILE A 464 22.13 5.54 1.10
C ILE A 464 22.00 6.79 2.00
N PRO A 465 22.84 7.85 1.85
CA PRO A 465 22.76 9.02 2.73
C PRO A 465 21.43 9.79 2.63
N ARG A 466 20.75 9.70 1.49
CA ARG A 466 19.50 10.44 1.20
C ARG A 466 18.25 9.65 1.57
N VAL A 467 18.29 8.32 1.43
CA VAL A 467 17.15 7.44 1.70
C VAL A 467 16.89 7.30 3.20
N GLY A 468 17.96 7.24 3.99
CA GLY A 468 17.88 7.00 5.43
C GLY A 468 17.77 5.52 5.80
N LYS A 469 18.13 5.21 7.04
CA LYS A 469 18.25 3.85 7.55
C LYS A 469 16.87 3.20 7.75
N SER A 470 15.93 3.93 8.34
CA SER A 470 14.56 3.45 8.60
C SER A 470 13.89 2.92 7.32
N LEU A 471 13.98 3.69 6.23
CA LEU A 471 13.33 3.33 4.97
C LEU A 471 14.03 2.16 4.26
N ILE A 472 15.36 2.03 4.39
CA ILE A 472 16.09 0.86 3.86
C ILE A 472 15.74 -0.40 4.62
N GLU A 473 15.61 -0.33 5.95
CA GLU A 473 15.17 -1.47 6.76
C GLU A 473 13.74 -1.91 6.42
N THR A 474 12.84 -0.93 6.22
CA THR A 474 11.47 -1.22 5.74
C THR A 474 11.51 -1.91 4.37
N PHE A 475 12.29 -1.39 3.43
CA PHE A 475 12.46 -2.00 2.12
C PHE A 475 13.04 -3.42 2.23
N ARG A 476 14.04 -3.65 3.09
CA ARG A 476 14.62 -4.98 3.34
C ARG A 476 13.58 -5.95 3.88
N SER A 477 12.74 -5.52 4.81
CA SER A 477 11.65 -6.34 5.35
C SER A 477 10.64 -6.74 4.27
N GLU A 478 10.23 -5.80 3.41
CA GLU A 478 9.33 -6.09 2.29
C GLU A 478 10.01 -6.97 1.23
N PHE A 479 11.32 -6.78 1.00
CA PHE A 479 12.08 -7.65 0.12
C PHE A 479 12.16 -9.08 0.66
N ILE A 480 12.35 -9.27 1.97
CA ILE A 480 12.29 -10.60 2.61
C ILE A 480 10.90 -11.23 2.43
N ARG A 481 9.83 -10.44 2.63
CA ARG A 481 8.45 -10.89 2.42
C ARG A 481 8.14 -11.31 0.98
N PHE A 482 8.93 -10.86 0.00
CA PHE A 482 8.81 -11.28 -1.41
C PHE A 482 9.38 -12.67 -1.69
N GLU A 483 10.15 -13.28 -0.77
CA GLU A 483 10.76 -14.60 -0.95
C GLU A 483 9.77 -15.67 -1.48
N PRO A 484 8.56 -15.85 -0.91
CA PRO A 484 7.62 -16.87 -1.37
C PRO A 484 7.21 -16.66 -2.83
N VAL A 485 6.99 -15.41 -3.25
CA VAL A 485 6.63 -15.05 -4.63
C VAL A 485 7.78 -15.39 -5.58
N SER A 486 9.02 -15.18 -5.16
CA SER A 486 10.20 -15.45 -5.99
C SER A 486 10.32 -16.94 -6.36
N HIS A 487 9.77 -17.87 -5.57
CA HIS A 487 9.80 -19.31 -5.87
C HIS A 487 8.99 -19.72 -7.11
N PHE A 488 8.05 -18.88 -7.57
CA PHE A 488 7.23 -19.17 -8.75
C PHE A 488 8.01 -19.10 -10.05
N ASN A 489 9.15 -18.41 -10.05
CA ASN A 489 10.04 -18.32 -11.19
C ASN A 489 11.47 -18.58 -10.72
N ILE A 490 12.03 -19.69 -11.20
CA ILE A 490 13.36 -20.12 -10.78
C ILE A 490 14.44 -19.07 -11.05
N LYS A 491 14.32 -18.36 -12.17
CA LYS A 491 15.21 -17.25 -12.50
C LYS A 491 15.05 -16.13 -11.47
N THR A 492 13.83 -15.71 -11.19
CA THR A 492 13.52 -14.73 -10.14
C THR A 492 14.08 -15.15 -8.78
N TYR A 493 13.92 -16.40 -8.36
CA TYR A 493 14.44 -16.89 -7.07
C TYR A 493 15.95 -16.79 -6.94
N PHE A 494 16.70 -17.27 -7.93
CA PHE A 494 18.16 -17.21 -7.82
C PHE A 494 18.68 -15.78 -7.86
N ILE A 495 18.05 -14.91 -8.65
CA ILE A 495 18.45 -13.51 -8.63
C ILE A 495 18.02 -12.86 -7.32
N TYR A 496 16.88 -13.25 -6.75
CA TYR A 496 16.48 -12.87 -5.41
C TYR A 496 17.56 -13.18 -4.38
N GLN A 497 18.11 -14.39 -4.39
CA GLN A 497 19.21 -14.80 -3.49
C GLN A 497 20.47 -13.94 -3.64
N LEU A 498 20.86 -13.59 -4.88
CA LEU A 498 21.97 -12.65 -5.10
C LEU A 498 21.67 -11.28 -4.49
N TYR A 499 20.47 -10.77 -4.73
CA TYR A 499 20.07 -9.44 -4.28
C TYR A 499 19.76 -9.37 -2.79
N GLU A 500 19.42 -10.49 -2.16
CA GLU A 500 19.39 -10.65 -0.71
C GLU A 500 20.78 -10.40 -0.10
N ILE A 501 21.84 -10.95 -0.72
CA ILE A 501 23.22 -10.72 -0.28
C ILE A 501 23.66 -9.27 -0.56
N LYS A 502 23.22 -8.66 -1.68
CA LYS A 502 23.44 -7.22 -1.92
C LYS A 502 22.71 -6.35 -0.89
N MET A 503 21.50 -6.73 -0.48
CA MET A 503 20.78 -6.07 0.61
C MET A 503 21.47 -6.25 1.96
N MET A 504 22.05 -7.43 2.22
CA MET A 504 22.92 -7.66 3.39
C MET A 504 24.14 -6.73 3.37
N ARG A 505 24.79 -6.55 2.20
CA ARG A 505 25.90 -5.61 2.02
C ARG A 505 25.49 -4.17 2.32
N ILE A 506 24.36 -3.71 1.76
CA ILE A 506 23.81 -2.36 2.01
C ILE A 506 23.50 -2.19 3.52
N GLY A 507 22.91 -3.20 4.14
CA GLY A 507 22.69 -3.24 5.59
C GLY A 507 24.02 -3.09 6.35
N ALA A 508 25.02 -3.89 6.04
CA ALA A 508 26.33 -3.81 6.68
C ALA A 508 26.98 -2.42 6.54
N MET A 509 26.86 -1.78 5.36
CA MET A 509 27.31 -0.42 5.14
C MET A 509 26.60 0.60 6.04
N LEU A 510 25.28 0.47 6.19
CA LEU A 510 24.48 1.37 7.04
C LEU A 510 24.86 1.30 8.52
N TYR A 511 25.22 0.12 9.04
CA TYR A 511 25.61 -0.06 10.44
C TYR A 511 27.12 0.06 10.68
N GLY A 512 27.93 0.24 9.63
CA GLY A 512 29.39 0.18 9.75
C GLY A 512 29.91 -1.20 10.17
N ASP A 513 29.18 -2.27 9.90
CA ASP A 513 29.58 -3.64 10.22
C ASP A 513 30.58 -4.16 9.18
N GLN A 514 31.87 -3.97 9.49
CA GLN A 514 32.95 -4.37 8.60
C GLN A 514 33.05 -5.88 8.38
N HIS A 515 32.59 -6.70 9.35
CA HIS A 515 32.62 -8.15 9.23
C HIS A 515 31.59 -8.63 8.21
N SER A 516 30.33 -8.20 8.38
CA SER A 516 29.25 -8.51 7.45
C SER A 516 29.51 -7.94 6.06
N LEU A 517 30.13 -6.76 5.97
CA LEU A 517 30.53 -6.16 4.69
C LEU A 517 31.57 -7.04 3.96
N THR A 518 32.58 -7.52 4.67
CA THR A 518 33.61 -8.41 4.11
C THR A 518 33.00 -9.74 3.65
N LEU A 519 32.12 -10.32 4.46
CA LEU A 519 31.42 -11.55 4.13
C LEU A 519 30.52 -11.37 2.89
N ALA A 520 29.70 -10.32 2.85
CA ALA A 520 28.82 -10.05 1.73
C ALA A 520 29.59 -9.80 0.43
N ASN A 521 30.68 -9.03 0.46
CA ASN A 521 31.54 -8.81 -0.71
C ASN A 521 32.15 -10.13 -1.22
N LYS A 522 32.58 -11.01 -0.31
CA LYS A 522 33.11 -12.34 -0.68
C LYS A 522 32.02 -13.20 -1.34
N LEU A 523 30.83 -13.25 -0.75
CA LEU A 523 29.69 -14.00 -1.29
C LEU A 523 29.25 -13.47 -2.66
N ILE A 524 29.19 -12.15 -2.84
CA ILE A 524 28.89 -11.51 -4.13
C ILE A 524 29.94 -11.91 -5.16
N ALA A 525 31.24 -11.83 -4.83
CA ALA A 525 32.31 -12.23 -5.75
C ALA A 525 32.26 -13.74 -6.11
N GLU A 526 31.84 -14.59 -5.18
CA GLU A 526 31.61 -16.02 -5.43
C GLU A 526 30.38 -16.27 -6.34
N LEU A 527 29.33 -15.46 -6.19
CA LEU A 527 28.11 -15.53 -7.01
C LEU A 527 28.28 -14.94 -8.42
N ASP A 528 29.06 -13.88 -8.55
CA ASP A 528 29.43 -13.24 -9.82
C ASP A 528 30.50 -14.02 -10.59
N ASN A 529 31.01 -15.13 -10.04
CA ASN A 529 31.95 -15.99 -10.73
C ASN A 529 31.29 -16.60 -11.99
N PRO A 530 31.91 -16.54 -13.19
CA PRO A 530 31.36 -17.13 -14.41
C PRO A 530 31.01 -18.62 -14.33
N ASN A 531 31.61 -19.35 -13.39
CA ASN A 531 31.33 -20.77 -13.12
C ASN A 531 30.22 -21.00 -12.08
N ASN A 532 29.62 -19.93 -11.56
CA ASN A 532 28.52 -20.01 -10.60
C ASN A 532 27.20 -20.40 -11.32
N PRO A 533 26.37 -21.27 -10.71
CA PRO A 533 25.01 -21.54 -11.17
C PRO A 533 24.15 -20.31 -11.45
N LEU A 534 24.39 -19.17 -10.79
CA LEU A 534 23.63 -17.93 -11.03
C LEU A 534 23.87 -17.37 -12.42
N HIS A 535 25.10 -17.46 -12.93
CA HIS A 535 25.45 -17.04 -14.29
C HIS A 535 24.74 -17.87 -15.38
N PHE A 536 24.38 -19.12 -15.08
CA PHE A 536 23.63 -20.01 -15.95
C PHE A 536 22.16 -19.58 -16.10
N ILE A 537 21.60 -18.88 -15.12
CA ILE A 537 20.18 -18.47 -15.05
C ILE A 537 19.96 -17.15 -15.79
N HIS A 538 21.03 -16.39 -16.00
CA HIS A 538 21.06 -15.20 -16.83
C HIS A 538 21.25 -15.51 -18.33
N ALA A 539 21.64 -16.73 -18.68
CA ALA A 539 21.98 -17.13 -20.04
C ALA A 539 20.74 -17.45 -20.88
N ASP A 540 20.70 -17.00 -22.13
CA ASP A 540 19.72 -17.48 -23.10
C ASP A 540 20.07 -18.91 -23.61
N TRP A 541 19.19 -19.53 -24.40
CA TRP A 541 19.41 -20.90 -24.90
C TRP A 541 20.66 -21.06 -25.78
N GLU A 542 21.07 -20.02 -26.51
CA GLU A 542 22.27 -20.06 -27.36
C GLU A 542 23.55 -19.88 -26.55
N GLU A 543 23.47 -19.18 -25.42
CA GLU A 543 24.52 -19.09 -24.41
C GLU A 543 24.63 -20.39 -23.60
N PHE A 544 23.50 -21.03 -23.28
CA PHE A 544 23.41 -22.30 -22.53
C PHE A 544 24.25 -23.45 -23.14
N LYS A 545 24.27 -23.57 -24.46
CA LYS A 545 25.02 -24.65 -25.16
C LYS A 545 26.52 -24.57 -24.94
N LYS A 546 27.05 -23.39 -24.63
CA LYS A 546 28.49 -23.10 -24.52
C LYS A 546 29.03 -23.26 -23.09
N VAL A 547 28.14 -23.44 -22.10
CA VAL A 547 28.50 -23.53 -20.67
C VAL A 547 29.06 -24.92 -20.31
N PRO A 548 30.06 -25.04 -19.42
CA PRO A 548 30.59 -26.33 -18.96
C PRO A 548 29.52 -27.23 -18.31
N ASN A 549 29.53 -28.53 -18.65
CA ASN A 549 28.54 -29.51 -18.17
C ASN A 549 28.43 -29.59 -16.63
N THR A 550 29.54 -29.36 -15.92
CA THR A 550 29.58 -29.38 -14.44
C THR A 550 28.74 -28.27 -13.83
N VAL A 551 28.77 -27.07 -14.41
CA VAL A 551 27.96 -25.92 -13.99
C VAL A 551 26.49 -26.17 -14.31
N ARG A 552 26.18 -26.74 -15.48
CA ARG A 552 24.80 -27.11 -15.85
C ARG A 552 24.17 -28.11 -14.88
N ASN A 553 24.89 -29.18 -14.54
CA ASN A 553 24.41 -30.22 -13.63
C ASN A 553 24.22 -29.69 -12.20
N ASN A 554 25.15 -28.86 -11.71
CA ASN A 554 25.02 -28.23 -10.39
C ASN A 554 23.84 -27.28 -10.32
N THR A 555 23.56 -26.54 -11.40
CA THR A 555 22.41 -25.63 -11.46
C THR A 555 21.10 -26.42 -11.49
N LEU A 556 20.99 -27.44 -12.35
CA LEU A 556 19.82 -28.34 -12.38
C LEU A 556 19.55 -28.98 -11.02
N ASN A 557 20.58 -29.46 -10.32
CA ASN A 557 20.44 -30.04 -8.99
C ASN A 557 19.96 -29.02 -7.93
N LYS A 558 20.47 -27.78 -7.96
CA LYS A 558 19.96 -26.72 -7.09
C LYS A 558 18.51 -26.34 -7.45
N CYS A 559 18.20 -26.24 -8.74
CA CYS A 559 16.85 -25.97 -9.24
C CYS A 559 15.82 -27.00 -8.75
N ILE A 560 16.19 -28.30 -8.78
CA ILE A 560 15.39 -29.40 -8.25
C ILE A 560 15.21 -29.31 -6.71
N SER A 561 16.20 -28.76 -6.00
CA SER A 561 16.16 -28.64 -4.53
C SER A 561 15.33 -27.46 -4.00
N ILE A 562 15.27 -26.36 -4.76
CA ILE A 562 14.64 -25.09 -4.37
C ILE A 562 13.11 -25.13 -4.57
N SER A 563 12.62 -25.68 -5.69
CA SER A 563 11.23 -25.45 -6.11
C SER A 563 10.14 -26.18 -5.31
N LYS A 564 10.49 -27.00 -4.30
CA LYS A 564 9.55 -27.80 -3.48
C LYS A 564 8.36 -28.46 -4.25
N GLY A 565 8.40 -28.63 -5.56
CA GLY A 565 7.18 -28.97 -6.30
C GLY A 565 7.23 -28.79 -7.82
N ASP A 566 7.78 -27.70 -8.35
CA ASP A 566 7.52 -27.36 -9.76
C ASP A 566 8.75 -27.41 -10.68
N LEU A 567 9.06 -28.63 -11.14
CA LEU A 567 9.90 -28.83 -12.32
C LEU A 567 9.25 -28.48 -13.68
N PRO A 568 7.92 -28.51 -13.87
CA PRO A 568 7.30 -28.10 -15.13
C PRO A 568 7.59 -26.64 -15.49
N LEU A 569 7.52 -25.74 -14.50
CA LEU A 569 7.89 -24.33 -14.64
C LEU A 569 9.36 -24.17 -15.03
N ALA A 570 10.27 -24.90 -14.38
CA ALA A 570 11.68 -24.89 -14.76
C ALA A 570 11.95 -25.45 -16.17
N ALA A 571 11.14 -26.41 -16.65
CA ALA A 571 11.28 -27.00 -17.99
C ALA A 571 10.75 -26.09 -19.11
N GLU A 572 9.63 -25.38 -18.88
CA GLU A 572 9.12 -24.36 -19.80
C GLU A 572 10.03 -23.13 -19.89
N HIS A 573 10.72 -22.76 -18.80
CA HIS A 573 11.61 -21.58 -18.76
C HIS A 573 12.99 -21.78 -19.38
N LEU A 574 13.43 -23.03 -19.59
CA LEU A 574 14.78 -23.34 -20.07
C LEU A 574 14.83 -23.86 -21.53
N ASP A 575 13.70 -23.80 -22.25
CA ASP A 575 13.54 -24.41 -23.60
C ASP A 575 14.08 -25.86 -23.65
N PHE A 576 13.86 -26.59 -22.55
CA PHE A 576 14.54 -27.83 -22.26
C PHE A 576 13.76 -29.00 -22.85
N SER A 577 14.31 -29.71 -23.84
CA SER A 577 13.66 -30.94 -24.32
C SER A 577 13.60 -32.00 -23.20
N TYR A 578 12.41 -32.59 -22.98
CA TYR A 578 12.14 -33.68 -22.03
C TYR A 578 13.17 -34.83 -22.10
N ARG A 579 13.79 -35.03 -23.27
CA ARG A 579 14.83 -36.03 -23.51
C ARG A 579 16.07 -35.85 -22.62
N ASN A 580 16.42 -34.60 -22.29
CA ASN A 580 17.64 -34.26 -21.56
C ASN A 580 17.43 -34.20 -20.05
N LEU A 581 16.22 -33.83 -19.59
CA LEU A 581 15.82 -33.90 -18.17
C LEU A 581 15.83 -35.34 -17.63
N ARG A 582 15.51 -36.32 -18.49
CA ARG A 582 15.41 -37.76 -18.16
C ARG A 582 16.72 -38.39 -17.67
N SER A 583 17.87 -37.79 -17.96
CA SER A 583 19.19 -38.29 -17.56
C SER A 583 19.60 -37.89 -16.13
N TYR A 584 18.86 -37.00 -15.46
CA TYR A 584 19.37 -36.28 -14.28
C TYR A 584 18.45 -36.29 -13.05
N ILE A 585 17.28 -36.96 -13.07
CA ILE A 585 16.33 -36.98 -11.94
C ILE A 585 16.19 -38.40 -11.36
N THR A 586 16.17 -38.53 -10.02
CA THR A 586 16.06 -39.79 -9.29
C THR A 586 14.61 -40.15 -8.86
N PHE A 587 14.39 -41.43 -8.53
CA PHE A 587 13.11 -42.01 -8.07
C PHE A 587 12.42 -41.25 -6.92
N LYS A 588 13.20 -40.67 -6.01
CA LYS A 588 12.68 -39.97 -4.83
C LYS A 588 12.17 -38.55 -5.16
N GLU A 589 12.67 -37.96 -6.24
CA GLU A 589 12.36 -36.60 -6.67
C GLU A 589 11.07 -36.56 -7.49
N VAL A 590 10.85 -37.52 -8.39
CA VAL A 590 9.57 -37.68 -9.12
C VAL A 590 8.38 -37.89 -8.17
N ASN A 591 8.59 -38.57 -7.04
CA ASN A 591 7.58 -38.86 -6.02
C ASN A 591 7.14 -37.61 -5.22
N ARG A 592 8.01 -36.59 -5.13
CA ARG A 592 7.77 -35.35 -4.36
C ARG A 592 7.08 -34.25 -5.19
N LEU A 593 7.13 -34.33 -6.52
CA LEU A 593 6.77 -33.26 -7.46
C LEU A 593 5.36 -33.40 -8.08
N GLY A 594 4.51 -34.32 -7.61
CA GLY A 594 3.07 -34.30 -7.90
C GLY A 594 2.65 -34.21 -9.38
N PHE A 595 3.42 -34.77 -10.31
CA PHE A 595 3.33 -34.60 -11.78
C PHE A 595 2.02 -35.03 -12.50
N PHE A 596 0.88 -35.12 -11.83
CA PHE A 596 -0.34 -35.70 -12.39
C PHE A 596 -1.43 -34.71 -12.84
N LEU A 597 -1.32 -33.41 -12.57
CA LEU A 597 -2.47 -32.49 -12.68
C LEU A 597 -2.19 -31.20 -13.44
N ASP A 598 -1.55 -31.29 -14.62
CA ASP A 598 -1.55 -30.19 -15.59
C ASP A 598 -2.75 -30.26 -16.57
N LEU A 599 -3.19 -29.08 -17.01
CA LEU A 599 -4.42 -28.71 -17.75
C LEU A 599 -5.12 -29.83 -18.56
N GLN A 600 -6.42 -30.04 -18.29
CA GLN A 600 -7.32 -30.85 -19.12
C GLN A 600 -7.62 -30.13 -20.45
N GLN A 601 -6.81 -30.37 -21.46
CA GLN A 601 -6.93 -29.75 -22.79
C GLN A 601 -7.64 -30.63 -23.82
N THR A 602 -8.34 -31.69 -23.39
CA THR A 602 -9.07 -32.57 -24.30
C THR A 602 -10.55 -32.23 -24.40
N ASP A 603 -11.15 -32.67 -25.50
CA ASP A 603 -12.58 -32.59 -25.80
C ASP A 603 -13.45 -33.47 -24.85
N ASN A 604 -12.85 -34.27 -23.96
CA ASN A 604 -13.57 -35.03 -22.93
C ASN A 604 -12.83 -35.06 -21.59
N LYS A 605 -12.99 -33.96 -20.85
CA LYS A 605 -12.40 -33.68 -19.54
C LYS A 605 -12.64 -34.77 -18.49
N GLN A 606 -13.88 -35.28 -18.37
CA GLN A 606 -14.22 -36.32 -17.40
C GLN A 606 -13.52 -37.65 -17.69
N LEU A 607 -13.46 -38.02 -18.98
CA LEU A 607 -12.76 -39.24 -19.40
C LEU A 607 -11.25 -39.11 -19.17
N GLU A 608 -10.67 -37.95 -19.47
CA GLU A 608 -9.26 -37.66 -19.19
C GLU A 608 -8.95 -37.80 -17.70
N GLN A 609 -9.80 -37.24 -16.83
CA GLN A 609 -9.65 -37.32 -15.38
C GLN A 609 -9.72 -38.76 -14.87
N GLY A 610 -10.67 -39.55 -15.35
CA GLY A 610 -10.77 -40.96 -14.95
C GLY A 610 -9.54 -41.77 -15.38
N ILE A 611 -9.00 -41.50 -16.57
CA ILE A 611 -7.75 -42.13 -17.04
C ILE A 611 -6.60 -41.75 -16.12
N ARG A 612 -6.48 -40.46 -15.77
CA ARG A 612 -5.45 -39.96 -14.84
C ARG A 612 -5.53 -40.66 -13.48
N TYR A 613 -6.71 -40.84 -12.91
CA TYR A 613 -6.88 -41.58 -11.64
C TYR A 613 -6.45 -43.04 -11.74
N MET A 614 -6.71 -43.72 -12.86
CA MET A 614 -6.26 -45.09 -13.05
C MET A 614 -4.72 -45.20 -13.16
N PHE A 615 -4.06 -44.24 -13.81
CA PHE A 615 -2.60 -44.17 -13.81
C PHE A 615 -2.03 -43.81 -12.44
N TYR A 616 -2.73 -42.98 -11.67
CA TYR A 616 -2.37 -42.66 -10.30
C TYR A 616 -2.44 -43.88 -9.37
N ASP A 617 -3.43 -44.77 -9.53
CA ASP A 617 -3.50 -46.02 -8.76
C ASP A 617 -2.32 -46.96 -9.06
N LEU A 618 -1.91 -47.03 -10.33
CA LEU A 618 -0.72 -47.79 -10.75
C LEU A 618 0.57 -47.23 -10.15
N TYR A 619 0.63 -45.90 -10.07
CA TYR A 619 1.70 -45.17 -9.41
C TYR A 619 1.76 -45.48 -7.91
N LYS A 620 0.62 -45.42 -7.20
CA LYS A 620 0.54 -45.77 -5.75
C LYS A 620 1.01 -47.19 -5.45
N ARG A 621 0.88 -48.11 -6.41
CA ARG A 621 1.31 -49.51 -6.30
C ARG A 621 2.74 -49.76 -6.76
N GLY A 622 3.50 -48.72 -7.13
CA GLY A 622 4.87 -48.83 -7.64
C GLY A 622 5.00 -49.63 -8.94
N THR A 623 3.90 -49.80 -9.68
CA THR A 623 3.84 -50.67 -10.86
C THR A 623 4.33 -49.95 -12.12
N ILE A 624 4.28 -48.61 -12.13
CA ILE A 624 4.81 -47.76 -13.20
C ILE A 624 5.67 -46.63 -12.63
N PHE A 625 6.72 -46.26 -13.37
CA PHE A 625 7.65 -45.18 -13.00
C PHE A 625 7.64 -44.01 -14.00
N GLU A 626 6.98 -44.18 -15.15
CA GLU A 626 7.01 -43.25 -16.27
C GLU A 626 5.60 -43.22 -16.88
N VAL A 627 4.90 -42.09 -16.83
CA VAL A 627 3.71 -41.85 -17.65
C VAL A 627 4.01 -40.59 -18.46
N VAL A 628 3.92 -40.71 -19.78
CA VAL A 628 4.07 -39.54 -20.67
C VAL A 628 2.91 -38.61 -20.36
N PHE A 629 3.16 -37.31 -20.12
CA PHE A 629 2.12 -36.31 -19.82
C PHE A 629 0.98 -36.33 -20.86
N ASP A 630 1.32 -36.62 -22.11
CA ASP A 630 0.36 -36.74 -23.22
C ASP A 630 -0.38 -38.07 -23.29
N MET A 631 -0.10 -39.05 -22.41
CA MET A 631 -0.74 -40.38 -22.45
C MET A 631 -2.26 -40.30 -22.18
N PRO A 632 -2.77 -39.59 -21.16
CA PRO A 632 -4.21 -39.40 -21.00
C PRO A 632 -4.84 -38.68 -22.20
N LYS A 633 -4.17 -37.64 -22.72
CA LYS A 633 -4.61 -36.87 -23.90
C LYS A 633 -4.70 -37.75 -25.15
N PHE A 634 -3.66 -38.53 -25.41
CA PHE A 634 -3.61 -39.53 -26.47
C PHE A 634 -4.79 -40.51 -26.32
N LEU A 635 -4.98 -41.08 -25.13
CA LEU A 635 -6.03 -42.06 -24.90
C LEU A 635 -7.44 -41.47 -25.07
N VAL A 636 -7.68 -40.21 -24.69
CA VAL A 636 -8.94 -39.51 -24.94
C VAL A 636 -9.15 -39.28 -26.44
N LYS A 637 -8.14 -38.79 -27.15
CA LYS A 637 -8.18 -38.58 -28.61
C LYS A 637 -8.53 -39.88 -29.34
N TYR A 638 -7.96 -41.00 -28.89
CA TYR A 638 -8.20 -42.33 -29.48
C TYR A 638 -9.37 -43.09 -28.83
N ALA A 639 -10.13 -42.48 -27.92
CA ALA A 639 -11.16 -43.18 -27.15
C ALA A 639 -12.32 -43.71 -28.00
N LYS A 640 -12.65 -43.06 -29.13
CA LYS A 640 -13.72 -43.52 -30.05
C LYS A 640 -13.16 -44.49 -31.11
N LYS A 641 -12.01 -44.15 -31.68
CA LYS A 641 -11.43 -44.76 -32.88
C LYS A 641 -10.38 -45.85 -32.60
N GLY A 642 -9.98 -46.08 -31.35
CA GLY A 642 -8.91 -47.01 -30.95
C GLY A 642 -7.55 -46.67 -31.56
N PHE A 643 -6.49 -47.40 -31.21
CA PHE A 643 -5.12 -47.11 -31.68
C PHE A 643 -4.27 -48.36 -31.85
N TYR A 644 -3.25 -48.29 -32.71
CA TYR A 644 -2.19 -49.30 -32.80
C TYR A 644 -0.98 -48.88 -31.95
N SER A 645 -0.09 -49.83 -31.62
CA SER A 645 1.12 -49.50 -30.87
C SER A 645 2.01 -48.48 -31.58
N GLN A 646 2.04 -48.49 -32.91
CA GLN A 646 2.81 -47.51 -33.70
C GLN A 646 2.24 -46.09 -33.61
N ASP A 647 0.94 -45.93 -33.37
CA ASP A 647 0.33 -44.61 -33.16
C ASP A 647 0.84 -44.02 -31.84
N LEU A 648 0.97 -44.87 -30.82
CA LEU A 648 1.55 -44.49 -29.53
C LEU A 648 3.04 -44.12 -29.66
N GLU A 649 3.81 -44.90 -30.43
CA GLU A 649 5.22 -44.61 -30.71
C GLU A 649 5.40 -43.26 -31.41
N ARG A 650 4.58 -43.00 -32.44
CA ARG A 650 4.67 -41.80 -33.27
C ARG A 650 4.20 -40.55 -32.54
N GLU A 651 3.03 -40.59 -31.90
CA GLU A 651 2.45 -39.39 -31.28
C GLU A 651 3.15 -39.00 -29.99
N LEU A 652 3.67 -39.97 -29.23
CA LEU A 652 4.40 -39.70 -27.99
C LEU A 652 5.92 -39.65 -28.20
N ASN A 653 6.38 -39.84 -29.45
CA ASN A 653 7.80 -39.90 -29.81
C ASN A 653 8.62 -40.86 -28.90
N ILE A 654 8.08 -42.05 -28.65
CA ILE A 654 8.69 -43.08 -27.80
C ILE A 654 9.15 -44.30 -28.61
N LYS A 655 10.19 -45.00 -28.13
CA LYS A 655 10.67 -46.25 -28.75
C LYS A 655 9.62 -47.36 -28.61
N GLY A 656 9.55 -48.25 -29.61
CA GLY A 656 8.58 -49.36 -29.61
C GLY A 656 8.69 -50.35 -28.45
N THR A 657 9.86 -50.51 -27.84
CA THR A 657 10.01 -51.30 -26.60
C THR A 657 9.27 -50.66 -25.43
N THR A 658 9.31 -49.34 -25.30
CA THR A 658 8.60 -48.56 -24.28
C THR A 658 7.09 -48.56 -24.53
N ALA A 659 6.67 -48.38 -25.79
CA ALA A 659 5.25 -48.45 -26.16
C ALA A 659 4.61 -49.80 -25.80
N LYS A 660 5.30 -50.92 -26.09
CA LYS A 660 4.84 -52.27 -25.71
C LYS A 660 4.72 -52.45 -24.20
N LYS A 661 5.65 -51.90 -23.42
CA LYS A 661 5.60 -51.93 -21.95
C LYS A 661 4.34 -51.22 -21.43
N TYR A 662 4.06 -50.01 -21.91
CA TYR A 662 2.88 -49.25 -21.49
C TYR A 662 1.57 -49.94 -21.88
N ILE A 663 1.49 -50.48 -23.09
CA ILE A 663 0.32 -51.23 -23.54
C ILE A 663 0.05 -52.44 -22.64
N LYS A 664 1.09 -53.20 -22.29
CA LYS A 664 0.96 -54.34 -21.38
C LYS A 664 0.38 -53.91 -20.03
N ILE A 665 0.93 -52.86 -19.43
CA ILE A 665 0.45 -52.31 -18.16
C ILE A 665 -1.01 -51.84 -18.27
N MET A 666 -1.34 -51.06 -19.30
CA MET A 666 -2.70 -50.56 -19.50
C MET A 666 -3.72 -51.68 -19.70
N MET A 667 -3.31 -52.81 -20.28
CA MET A 667 -4.15 -54.01 -20.37
C MET A 667 -4.32 -54.70 -19.01
N GLU A 668 -3.25 -54.79 -18.21
CA GLU A 668 -3.27 -55.41 -16.87
C GLU A 668 -4.23 -54.68 -15.92
N ILE A 669 -4.30 -53.36 -15.98
CA ILE A 669 -5.29 -52.57 -15.21
C ILE A 669 -6.65 -52.45 -15.88
N LYS A 670 -6.85 -53.15 -17.00
CA LYS A 670 -8.10 -53.10 -17.78
C LYS A 670 -8.48 -51.67 -18.19
N LEU A 671 -7.50 -50.81 -18.42
CA LEU A 671 -7.70 -49.46 -18.99
C LEU A 671 -7.97 -49.54 -20.49
N ILE A 672 -7.23 -50.43 -21.16
CA ILE A 672 -7.42 -50.76 -22.58
C ILE A 672 -7.63 -52.27 -22.73
N ARG A 673 -8.30 -52.66 -23.82
CA ARG A 673 -8.36 -54.06 -24.29
C ARG A 673 -7.84 -54.16 -25.72
N GLN A 674 -7.29 -55.31 -26.06
CA GLN A 674 -7.00 -55.64 -27.44
C GLN A 674 -8.31 -56.10 -28.12
N ASP A 675 -8.68 -55.48 -29.24
CA ASP A 675 -9.95 -55.72 -29.92
C ASP A 675 -9.76 -56.59 -31.18
N LYS A 676 -8.77 -56.25 -32.02
CA LYS A 676 -8.46 -57.00 -33.27
C LYS A 676 -6.96 -57.12 -33.49
N THR A 677 -6.55 -58.18 -34.18
CA THR A 677 -5.16 -58.40 -34.61
C THR A 677 -5.12 -58.56 -36.12
N THR A 678 -4.31 -57.76 -36.80
CA THR A 678 -4.06 -57.86 -38.26
C THR A 678 -2.56 -58.09 -38.47
N GLY A 679 -2.19 -59.36 -38.67
CA GLY A 679 -0.79 -59.78 -38.76
C GLY A 679 -0.05 -59.58 -37.43
N ARG A 680 1.11 -58.91 -37.46
CA ARG A 680 1.91 -58.58 -36.25
C ARG A 680 1.48 -57.27 -35.57
N LYS A 681 0.39 -56.64 -36.01
CA LYS A 681 -0.12 -55.39 -35.45
C LYS A 681 -1.37 -55.67 -34.62
N HIS A 682 -1.34 -55.21 -33.37
CA HIS A 682 -2.45 -55.33 -32.43
C HIS A 682 -3.15 -53.98 -32.30
N TYR A 683 -4.47 -54.01 -32.35
CA TYR A 683 -5.33 -52.84 -32.23
C TYR A 683 -5.99 -52.80 -30.85
N TYR A 684 -5.87 -51.67 -30.17
CA TYR A 684 -6.30 -51.48 -28.79
C TYR A 684 -7.42 -50.46 -28.69
N ARG A 685 -8.32 -50.69 -27.74
CA ARG A 685 -9.45 -49.81 -27.45
C ARG A 685 -9.57 -49.54 -25.96
N LEU A 686 -9.89 -48.30 -25.63
CA LEU A 686 -10.14 -47.86 -24.27
C LEU A 686 -11.40 -48.54 -23.69
N ILE A 687 -11.32 -49.05 -22.45
CA ILE A 687 -12.48 -49.59 -21.74
C ILE A 687 -13.12 -48.47 -20.91
N ARG A 688 -13.97 -47.67 -21.57
CA ARG A 688 -14.60 -46.47 -20.98
C ARG A 688 -15.34 -46.75 -19.67
N GLU A 689 -16.03 -47.88 -19.60
CA GLU A 689 -16.82 -48.27 -18.42
C GLU A 689 -15.95 -48.41 -17.16
N ASN A 690 -14.76 -49.00 -17.28
CA ASN A 690 -13.84 -49.14 -16.14
C ASN A 690 -13.32 -47.78 -15.66
N ILE A 691 -13.08 -46.86 -16.59
CA ILE A 691 -12.63 -45.51 -16.31
C ILE A 691 -13.72 -44.72 -15.58
N MET A 692 -14.95 -44.78 -16.08
CA MET A 692 -16.10 -44.10 -15.47
C MET A 692 -16.46 -44.71 -14.11
N ASN A 693 -16.38 -46.03 -13.96
CA ASN A 693 -16.58 -46.71 -12.67
C ASN A 693 -15.52 -46.33 -11.63
N ARG A 694 -14.26 -46.12 -12.06
CA ARG A 694 -13.20 -45.64 -11.16
C ARG A 694 -13.41 -44.18 -10.77
N LEU A 695 -13.84 -43.33 -11.70
CA LEU A 695 -14.22 -41.94 -11.45
C LEU A 695 -15.40 -41.85 -10.47
N GLY A 696 -16.40 -42.73 -10.63
CA GLY A 696 -17.55 -42.89 -9.74
C GLY A 696 -17.21 -43.22 -8.28
N LYS A 697 -16.10 -43.92 -8.03
CA LYS A 697 -15.67 -44.29 -6.67
C LYS A 697 -15.04 -43.14 -5.87
N ASP A 698 -14.56 -42.08 -6.53
CA ASP A 698 -13.98 -40.88 -5.88
C ASP A 698 -15.00 -39.72 -5.79
N LEU A 699 -16.22 -39.88 -6.31
CA LEU A 699 -17.29 -38.88 -6.22
C LEU A 699 -17.83 -38.66 -4.79
N ASN A 700 -17.42 -39.47 -3.81
CA ASN A 700 -17.68 -39.22 -2.38
C ASN A 700 -16.73 -38.17 -1.76
N THR A 701 -15.86 -37.55 -2.55
CA THR A 701 -14.93 -36.47 -2.13
C THR A 701 -15.01 -35.21 -3.01
N LEU A 702 -16.09 -35.07 -3.78
CA LEU A 702 -16.40 -33.85 -4.53
C LEU A 702 -17.68 -33.22 -3.99
N ILE A 703 -17.53 -32.00 -3.47
CA ILE A 703 -18.51 -30.91 -3.27
C ILE A 703 -19.96 -31.32 -3.55
N GLU A 704 -20.79 -31.31 -2.50
CA GLU A 704 -22.24 -31.43 -2.61
C GLU A 704 -22.79 -30.45 -3.67
N PRO A 705 -23.68 -30.89 -4.58
CA PRO A 705 -24.41 -29.96 -5.41
C PRO A 705 -25.35 -29.16 -4.50
N GLN A 706 -25.25 -27.84 -4.54
CA GLN A 706 -26.26 -26.93 -4.00
C GLN A 706 -27.64 -27.40 -4.47
N GLN A 707 -28.45 -27.87 -3.53
CA GLN A 707 -29.87 -28.06 -3.75
C GLN A 707 -30.52 -26.69 -3.66
N GLU A 708 -31.20 -26.30 -4.74
CA GLU A 708 -32.16 -25.20 -4.77
C GLU A 708 -33.18 -25.35 -3.64
N TYR A 709 -33.27 -24.33 -2.79
CA TYR A 709 -34.50 -23.92 -2.11
C TYR A 709 -34.57 -22.40 -2.04
#